data_AF-A0A2G6QY14-F1
#
_entry.id   AF-A0A2G6QY14-F1
#
_cell.length_a   1.000
_cell.length_b   1.000
_cell.length_c   1.000
_cell.angle_alpha   90.00
_cell.angle_beta   90.00
_cell.angle_gamma   90.00
#
_symmetry.space_group_name_H-M   'P 1'
#
loop_
_entity.id
_entity.type
_entity.pdbx_description
1 polymer ?
#
loop_
_entity_poly.entity_id
_entity_poly.type
_entity_poly.pdbx_seq_one_letter_code
_entity_poly.pdbx_strand_id
1 'polypeptide(L)'
;ADNESLPQGSYDPNGPVFISYRRSDGHRYAMLLDTLLRAGGLTPWRDLVALPPGENAVRVKEAMKDGISAAVLVVTKEIKNSTFISKIEVRDLVKLDKEKNSDFSLFVANTIRADEYGEIDYEQPDKLISGDHGLRYAKQYALLEERSELRQLLADLLRQKFRAIAPELKERELRIYTSKAATNSTQRHDFTIRLRPDSRTEIPEELGYRCFQQALPIFTESLYSHDFSKVRLSGFGQFSVDWALAAALSPSRLELGNFSVQDPNGNIWEESLHHRSTKRRCSVCGQYQPDQRTFKVKVKRLKFSSGPLHEECRETPPKMAVMFRLNGKANMTAFNEMVSGLSGCTEAIAIDVIGRRGADVIPEAEGFRLAREMHRKLVEYSHNRSAELHIASNLPVALTTLCARRTTNLNCVLHELGRDLKTGGRRYYPTIRVQAGEPNYPISEVFPQFKAQFDPNTVPVKELVNLSPQPVSIYDEENEQVITWPAVVEDDWLPVDEVANPSVSVSHNETAVNLTTVNPAGDDQHPPRVPGRGYIVPRLTALSSCRDDFFFPYGEVRNDNGDLLGARSLGQAPASPDSFGSLLPLLVNRAAEKDEGSSEAPDLPPIDPDYQPIIAPLYPPVQQLVSPVTASSPDKKTDKKES
;
A
#
# COMPACT_ATOMS: atom_id res chain seq x y z
N ALA A 1 45.64 -13.49 -7.19
CA ALA A 1 45.26 -13.02 -8.54
C ALA A 1 43.88 -13.61 -8.78
N ASP A 2 42.78 -12.86 -8.82
CA ASP A 2 42.60 -11.61 -9.57
C ASP A 2 42.08 -10.45 -8.73
N ASN A 3 42.82 -9.35 -8.82
CA ASN A 3 42.47 -8.05 -8.25
C ASN A 3 41.65 -7.29 -9.30
N GLU A 4 40.51 -7.85 -9.72
CA GLU A 4 39.54 -7.08 -10.51
C GLU A 4 39.02 -5.95 -9.63
N SER A 5 39.46 -4.72 -9.94
CA SER A 5 38.88 -3.50 -9.42
C SER A 5 37.40 -3.44 -9.80
N LEU A 6 36.54 -3.02 -8.88
CA LEU A 6 35.13 -2.79 -9.19
C LEU A 6 35.01 -1.80 -10.36
N PRO A 7 34.05 -2.00 -11.28
CA PRO A 7 33.86 -1.09 -12.39
C PRO A 7 33.52 0.32 -11.89
N GLN A 8 34.14 1.33 -12.50
CA GLN A 8 33.85 2.74 -12.21
C GLN A 8 32.36 3.00 -12.46
N GLY A 9 31.67 3.61 -11.48
CA GLY A 9 30.21 3.85 -11.54
C GLY A 9 29.35 2.82 -10.82
N SER A 10 29.94 1.91 -10.02
CA SER A 10 29.19 0.88 -9.29
C SER A 10 28.21 1.41 -8.23
N TYR A 11 28.39 2.66 -7.79
CA TYR A 11 27.49 3.37 -6.87
C TYR A 11 26.77 4.51 -7.60
N ASP A 12 25.44 4.52 -7.56
CA ASP A 12 24.58 5.67 -7.93
C ASP A 12 23.57 5.90 -6.80
N PRO A 13 23.56 7.06 -6.11
CA PRO A 13 22.54 7.42 -5.11
C PRO A 13 21.09 7.28 -5.59
N ASN A 14 20.85 7.46 -6.90
CA ASN A 14 19.54 7.31 -7.51
C ASN A 14 19.32 5.92 -8.14
N GLY A 15 20.34 5.08 -8.11
CA GLY A 15 20.30 3.70 -8.58
C GLY A 15 19.36 2.85 -7.72
N PRO A 16 19.05 1.62 -8.18
CA PRO A 16 18.17 0.74 -7.43
C PRO A 16 18.85 0.18 -6.17
N VAL A 17 18.03 -0.26 -5.21
CA VAL A 17 18.46 -1.09 -4.09
C VAL A 17 18.55 -2.54 -4.58
N PHE A 18 19.74 -3.12 -4.54
CA PHE A 18 19.99 -4.49 -4.96
C PHE A 18 19.53 -5.49 -3.89
N ILE A 19 18.67 -6.45 -4.23
CA ILE A 19 18.25 -7.51 -3.29
C ILE A 19 18.93 -8.82 -3.69
N SER A 20 19.93 -9.24 -2.91
CA SER A 20 20.60 -10.54 -3.04
C SER A 20 19.90 -11.59 -2.19
N TYR A 21 19.56 -12.73 -2.78
CA TYR A 21 18.89 -13.84 -2.09
C TYR A 21 19.02 -15.15 -2.88
N ARG A 22 18.97 -16.29 -2.17
CA ARG A 22 18.88 -17.60 -2.82
C ARG A 22 17.44 -17.86 -3.28
N ARG A 23 17.23 -18.15 -4.57
CA ARG A 23 15.89 -18.26 -5.17
C ARG A 23 14.98 -19.31 -4.51
N SER A 24 15.52 -20.45 -4.07
CA SER A 24 14.71 -21.56 -3.54
C SER A 24 14.05 -21.29 -2.18
N ASP A 25 14.68 -20.46 -1.35
CA ASP A 25 14.30 -20.29 0.06
C ASP A 25 14.25 -18.82 0.50
N GLY A 26 14.99 -17.94 -0.17
CA GLY A 26 14.96 -16.49 0.06
C GLY A 26 13.87 -15.75 -0.72
N HIS A 27 13.18 -16.40 -1.67
CA HIS A 27 12.32 -15.69 -2.63
C HIS A 27 11.13 -14.96 -1.99
N ARG A 28 10.44 -15.58 -1.03
CA ARG A 28 9.30 -14.97 -0.34
C ARG A 28 9.71 -13.71 0.44
N TYR A 29 10.83 -13.78 1.14
CA TYR A 29 11.44 -12.64 1.84
C TYR A 29 11.81 -11.51 0.87
N ALA A 30 12.48 -11.84 -0.24
CA ALA A 30 12.87 -10.87 -1.25
C ALA A 30 11.66 -10.21 -1.93
N MET A 31 10.54 -10.93 -2.11
CA MET A 31 9.30 -10.38 -2.66
C MET A 31 8.60 -9.43 -1.69
N LEU A 32 8.59 -9.75 -0.40
CA LEU A 32 8.05 -8.85 0.61
C LEU A 32 8.90 -7.58 0.69
N LEU A 33 10.22 -7.72 0.74
CA LEU A 33 11.15 -6.59 0.72
C LEU A 33 10.97 -5.75 -0.56
N ASP A 34 10.91 -6.36 -1.74
CA ASP A 34 10.60 -5.67 -3.01
C ASP A 34 9.30 -4.86 -2.93
N THR A 35 8.26 -5.42 -2.30
CA THR A 35 6.97 -4.75 -2.18
C THR A 35 7.02 -3.60 -1.18
N LEU A 36 7.69 -3.79 -0.03
CA LEU A 36 7.90 -2.74 0.97
C LEU A 36 8.73 -1.58 0.44
N LEU A 37 9.87 -1.87 -0.21
CA LEU A 37 10.75 -0.85 -0.77
C LEU A 37 10.03 -0.02 -1.85
N ARG A 38 9.26 -0.67 -2.73
CA ARG A 38 8.44 0.03 -3.73
C ARG A 38 7.34 0.89 -3.11
N ALA A 39 6.68 0.40 -2.06
CA ALA A 39 5.67 1.18 -1.35
C ALA A 39 6.31 2.39 -0.62
N GLY A 40 7.54 2.25 -0.14
CA GLY A 40 8.31 3.30 0.52
C GLY A 40 9.03 4.28 -0.40
N GLY A 41 8.87 4.21 -1.72
CA GLY A 41 9.48 5.16 -2.65
C GLY A 41 10.85 4.78 -3.19
N LEU A 42 11.37 3.60 -2.83
CA LEU A 42 12.65 3.07 -3.31
C LEU A 42 12.44 2.16 -4.51
N THR A 43 13.46 2.07 -5.37
CA THR A 43 13.43 1.22 -6.56
C THR A 43 14.24 -0.04 -6.30
N PRO A 44 13.63 -1.20 -6.00
CA PRO A 44 14.39 -2.43 -5.84
C PRO A 44 14.70 -3.09 -7.18
N TRP A 45 15.87 -3.71 -7.25
CA TRP A 45 16.30 -4.58 -8.32
C TRP A 45 16.38 -6.03 -7.81
N ARG A 46 15.78 -6.96 -8.58
CA ARG A 46 15.79 -8.40 -8.27
C ARG A 46 15.82 -9.25 -9.54
N ASP A 47 16.52 -10.37 -9.44
CA ASP A 47 16.79 -11.34 -10.50
C ASP A 47 15.51 -11.89 -11.21
N LEU A 48 14.41 -12.14 -10.48
CA LEU A 48 13.21 -12.83 -11.01
C LEU A 48 12.16 -11.98 -11.75
N VAL A 49 12.21 -10.64 -11.71
CA VAL A 49 11.21 -9.77 -12.39
C VAL A 49 11.81 -8.82 -13.40
N ALA A 50 13.14 -8.66 -13.39
CA ALA A 50 13.82 -7.79 -14.32
C ALA A 50 14.31 -8.51 -15.60
N LEU A 51 14.15 -9.84 -15.74
CA LEU A 51 14.88 -10.61 -16.74
C LEU A 51 14.02 -11.63 -17.54
N PRO A 52 14.17 -11.70 -18.88
CA PRO A 52 13.86 -12.88 -19.69
C PRO A 52 14.84 -14.04 -19.42
N PRO A 53 14.53 -15.30 -19.82
CA PRO A 53 15.41 -16.45 -19.59
C PRO A 53 16.82 -16.27 -20.19
N GLY A 54 17.88 -16.52 -19.41
CA GLY A 54 19.31 -16.42 -19.81
C GLY A 54 20.29 -16.55 -18.63
N GLU A 55 21.61 -16.56 -18.88
CA GLU A 55 22.66 -16.73 -17.85
C GLU A 55 22.67 -15.58 -16.83
N ASN A 56 22.11 -15.83 -15.64
CA ASN A 56 21.90 -14.86 -14.56
C ASN A 56 23.19 -14.15 -14.06
N ALA A 57 24.37 -14.77 -14.24
CA ALA A 57 25.66 -14.29 -13.72
C ALA A 57 26.21 -13.04 -14.44
N VAL A 58 26.00 -12.95 -15.76
CA VAL A 58 26.49 -11.82 -16.56
C VAL A 58 25.74 -10.53 -16.19
N ARG A 59 24.45 -10.66 -15.84
CA ARG A 59 23.54 -9.51 -15.70
C ARG A 59 23.46 -8.92 -14.28
N VAL A 60 23.82 -9.69 -13.24
CA VAL A 60 24.09 -9.13 -11.90
C VAL A 60 25.29 -8.19 -11.95
N LYS A 61 26.35 -8.56 -12.68
CA LYS A 61 27.50 -7.68 -12.93
C LYS A 61 27.12 -6.44 -13.75
N GLU A 62 26.18 -6.57 -14.70
CA GLU A 62 25.62 -5.42 -15.42
C GLU A 62 24.85 -4.49 -14.49
N ALA A 63 23.98 -5.01 -13.62
CA ALA A 63 23.24 -4.19 -12.66
C ALA A 63 24.17 -3.46 -11.68
N MET A 64 25.24 -4.10 -11.22
CA MET A 64 26.27 -3.43 -10.44
C MET A 64 27.00 -2.36 -11.26
N LYS A 65 27.31 -2.64 -12.54
CA LYS A 65 27.97 -1.69 -13.44
C LYS A 65 27.10 -0.45 -13.75
N ASP A 66 25.78 -0.61 -13.80
CA ASP A 66 24.82 0.46 -14.06
C ASP A 66 24.63 1.38 -12.83
N GLY A 67 25.19 1.01 -11.67
CA GLY A 67 25.19 1.80 -10.44
C GLY A 67 24.02 1.47 -9.52
N ILE A 68 24.33 0.93 -8.34
CA ILE A 68 23.34 0.63 -7.28
C ILE A 68 23.45 1.62 -6.11
N SER A 69 22.35 1.89 -5.41
CA SER A 69 22.35 2.83 -4.28
C SER A 69 22.67 2.18 -2.94
N ALA A 70 22.22 0.93 -2.75
CA ALA A 70 22.47 0.11 -1.58
C ALA A 70 22.24 -1.36 -1.93
N ALA A 71 22.61 -2.27 -1.03
CA ALA A 71 22.27 -3.68 -1.17
C ALA A 71 21.68 -4.26 0.11
N VAL A 72 20.76 -5.20 -0.05
CA VAL A 72 20.21 -6.03 1.04
C VAL A 72 20.45 -7.49 0.70
N LEU A 73 21.18 -8.18 1.58
CA LEU A 73 21.42 -9.61 1.51
C LEU A 73 20.44 -10.34 2.43
N VAL A 74 19.56 -11.15 1.85
CA VAL A 74 18.64 -12.00 2.61
C VAL A 74 19.36 -13.30 2.97
N VAL A 75 19.57 -13.53 4.26
CA VAL A 75 20.28 -14.72 4.79
C VAL A 75 19.29 -15.71 5.36
N THR A 76 19.26 -16.89 4.74
CA THR A 76 18.45 -18.06 5.11
C THR A 76 19.36 -19.25 5.44
N LYS A 77 18.84 -20.25 6.17
CA LYS A 77 19.65 -21.42 6.59
C LYS A 77 20.27 -22.17 5.41
N GLU A 78 19.56 -22.21 4.28
CA GLU A 78 20.00 -22.93 3.08
C GLU A 78 20.77 -22.04 2.08
N ILE A 79 21.09 -20.78 2.43
CA ILE A 79 21.90 -19.89 1.58
C ILE A 79 23.29 -20.47 1.30
N LYS A 80 23.83 -21.28 2.23
CA LYS A 80 25.09 -22.03 2.09
C LYS A 80 25.16 -22.89 0.84
N ASN A 81 24.01 -23.30 0.30
CA ASN A 81 23.93 -24.12 -0.91
C ASN A 81 24.03 -23.29 -2.21
N SER A 82 24.15 -21.95 -2.11
CA SER A 82 24.36 -21.07 -3.27
C SER A 82 25.85 -20.78 -3.46
N THR A 83 26.46 -21.43 -4.46
CA THR A 83 27.86 -21.17 -4.83
C THR A 83 28.05 -19.83 -5.53
N PHE A 84 27.00 -19.30 -6.17
CA PHE A 84 27.02 -18.03 -6.89
C PHE A 84 27.03 -16.82 -5.93
N ILE A 85 26.14 -16.82 -4.93
CA ILE A 85 26.05 -15.72 -3.94
C ILE A 85 27.34 -15.62 -3.14
N SER A 86 27.85 -16.78 -2.67
CA SER A 86 29.06 -16.83 -1.85
C SER A 86 30.33 -16.41 -2.60
N LYS A 87 30.52 -16.88 -3.83
CA LYS A 87 31.78 -16.64 -4.56
C LYS A 87 31.81 -15.34 -5.36
N ILE A 88 30.65 -14.83 -5.76
CA ILE A 88 30.56 -13.71 -6.70
C ILE A 88 29.85 -12.51 -6.07
N GLU A 89 28.54 -12.61 -5.78
CA GLU A 89 27.75 -11.43 -5.39
C GLU A 89 28.23 -10.78 -4.09
N VAL A 90 28.33 -11.54 -3.00
CA VAL A 90 28.64 -11.00 -1.66
C VAL A 90 30.05 -10.39 -1.64
N ARG A 91 31.00 -11.00 -2.34
CA ARG A 91 32.37 -10.50 -2.43
C ARG A 91 32.40 -9.09 -3.04
N ASP A 92 31.66 -8.88 -4.13
CA ASP A 92 31.67 -7.60 -4.84
C ASP A 92 30.88 -6.53 -4.07
N LEU A 93 29.77 -6.90 -3.41
CA LEU A 93 29.01 -6.02 -2.52
C LEU A 93 29.81 -5.56 -1.28
N VAL A 94 30.53 -6.47 -0.63
CA VAL A 94 31.40 -6.15 0.52
C VAL A 94 32.56 -5.27 0.12
N LYS A 95 33.11 -5.46 -1.09
CA LYS A 95 34.13 -4.55 -1.63
C LYS A 95 33.56 -3.13 -1.78
N LEU A 96 32.35 -3.00 -2.35
CA LEU A 96 31.68 -1.72 -2.56
C LEU A 96 31.37 -1.00 -1.24
N ASP A 97 30.95 -1.75 -0.22
CA ASP A 97 30.71 -1.25 1.16
C ASP A 97 31.98 -0.71 1.83
N LYS A 98 33.16 -1.25 1.46
CA LYS A 98 34.46 -0.81 1.99
C LYS A 98 35.11 0.31 1.16
N GLU A 99 34.52 0.72 0.03
CA GLU A 99 35.09 1.77 -0.80
C GLU A 99 35.07 3.13 -0.07
N LYS A 100 36.25 3.75 0.00
CA LYS A 100 36.40 5.09 0.59
C LYS A 100 35.72 6.12 -0.32
N ASN A 101 34.89 6.98 0.27
CA ASN A 101 34.09 8.01 -0.41
C ASN A 101 32.81 7.52 -1.12
N SER A 102 32.35 6.31 -0.82
CA SER A 102 31.00 5.87 -1.17
C SER A 102 30.06 6.03 0.02
N ASP A 103 28.85 6.53 -0.22
CA ASP A 103 27.76 6.49 0.76
C ASP A 103 26.98 5.16 0.68
N PHE A 104 27.44 4.20 -0.15
CA PHE A 104 26.86 2.86 -0.25
C PHE A 104 26.84 2.13 1.09
N SER A 105 25.87 1.23 1.27
CA SER A 105 25.78 0.38 2.45
C SER A 105 25.23 -0.99 2.08
N LEU A 106 25.89 -2.03 2.59
CA LEU A 106 25.41 -3.40 2.58
C LEU A 106 24.67 -3.72 3.88
N PHE A 107 23.39 -4.05 3.77
CA PHE A 107 22.56 -4.50 4.87
C PHE A 107 22.31 -6.00 4.80
N VAL A 108 22.12 -6.63 5.97
CA VAL A 108 21.76 -8.05 6.06
C VAL A 108 20.35 -8.18 6.63
N ALA A 109 19.46 -8.85 5.90
CA ALA A 109 18.18 -9.29 6.42
C ALA A 109 18.32 -10.73 6.91
N ASN A 110 18.42 -10.90 8.22
CA ASN A 110 18.82 -12.15 8.86
C ASN A 110 17.58 -12.93 9.35
N THR A 111 17.43 -14.17 8.87
CA THR A 111 16.34 -15.08 9.27
C THR A 111 16.80 -16.17 10.25
N ILE A 112 18.06 -16.11 10.71
CA ILE A 112 18.66 -17.12 11.58
C ILE A 112 18.50 -16.69 13.04
N ARG A 113 17.88 -17.55 13.84
CA ARG A 113 17.72 -17.34 15.28
C ARG A 113 19.00 -17.67 16.02
N ALA A 114 19.35 -16.83 17.00
CA ALA A 114 20.37 -17.12 17.99
C ALA A 114 19.81 -17.94 19.16
N ASP A 115 18.58 -17.63 19.57
CA ASP A 115 17.92 -18.21 20.74
C ASP A 115 16.40 -18.34 20.55
N GLU A 116 15.75 -18.89 21.58
CA GLU A 116 14.30 -19.07 21.66
C GLU A 116 13.54 -17.75 21.90
N TYR A 117 14.23 -16.67 22.26
CA TYR A 117 13.65 -15.36 22.58
C TYR A 117 13.47 -14.45 21.35
N GLY A 118 13.84 -14.93 20.16
CA GLY A 118 13.63 -14.20 18.90
C GLY A 118 14.75 -13.21 18.57
N GLU A 119 15.96 -13.40 19.12
CA GLU A 119 17.15 -12.68 18.68
C GLU A 119 17.77 -13.33 17.43
N ILE A 120 18.46 -12.54 16.62
CA ILE A 120 19.19 -13.04 15.44
C ILE A 120 20.62 -13.45 15.76
N ASP A 121 21.10 -14.49 15.07
CA ASP A 121 22.49 -14.91 15.15
C ASP A 121 23.35 -14.07 14.19
N TYR A 122 24.08 -13.10 14.76
CA TYR A 122 24.94 -12.18 14.01
C TYR A 122 26.15 -12.84 13.35
N GLU A 123 26.60 -14.00 13.83
CA GLU A 123 27.79 -14.70 13.32
C GLU A 123 27.43 -15.68 12.19
N GLN A 124 26.19 -16.16 12.14
CA GLN A 124 25.76 -17.15 11.14
C GLN A 124 25.86 -16.71 9.67
N PRO A 125 25.63 -15.44 9.29
CA PRO A 125 25.82 -15.01 7.91
C PRO A 125 27.19 -15.36 7.31
N ASP A 126 28.30 -15.08 8.01
CA ASP A 126 29.65 -15.42 7.53
C ASP A 126 29.88 -16.95 7.51
N LYS A 127 29.34 -17.69 8.49
CA LYS A 127 29.46 -19.16 8.53
C LYS A 127 28.74 -19.85 7.37
N LEU A 128 27.54 -19.35 7.03
CA LEU A 128 26.71 -19.91 5.96
C LEU A 128 27.26 -19.54 4.58
N ILE A 129 27.74 -18.31 4.41
CA ILE A 129 28.29 -17.81 3.15
C ILE A 129 29.80 -18.04 3.20
N SER A 130 30.20 -19.29 2.94
CA SER A 130 31.56 -19.84 3.08
C SER A 130 32.72 -18.84 2.84
N GLY A 131 33.10 -18.10 3.90
CA GLY A 131 34.16 -17.09 3.90
C GLY A 131 34.02 -16.09 5.06
N ASP A 132 35.13 -15.53 5.55
CA ASP A 132 35.11 -14.38 6.48
C ASP A 132 34.98 -13.10 5.65
N HIS A 133 33.74 -12.78 5.29
CA HIS A 133 33.43 -11.58 4.51
C HIS A 133 33.29 -10.36 5.42
N GLY A 134 33.14 -10.58 6.73
CA GLY A 134 32.90 -9.55 7.74
C GLY A 134 31.43 -9.13 7.82
N LEU A 135 30.50 -10.00 7.41
CA LEU A 135 29.06 -9.75 7.46
C LEU A 135 28.53 -9.61 8.90
N ARG A 136 29.19 -10.22 9.88
CA ARG A 136 28.93 -9.99 11.31
C ARG A 136 29.05 -8.52 11.72
N TYR A 137 29.83 -7.73 10.99
CA TYR A 137 30.00 -6.29 11.22
C TYR A 137 29.09 -5.43 10.34
N ALA A 138 28.47 -6.02 9.32
CA ALA A 138 27.43 -5.33 8.57
C ALA A 138 26.20 -5.12 9.44
N LYS A 139 25.45 -4.05 9.20
CA LYS A 139 24.22 -3.80 9.94
C LYS A 139 23.16 -4.84 9.56
N GLN A 140 22.74 -5.64 10.52
CA GLN A 140 21.77 -6.72 10.32
C GLN A 140 20.42 -6.37 10.92
N TYR A 141 19.37 -6.88 10.29
CA TYR A 141 17.97 -6.70 10.71
C TYR A 141 17.30 -8.06 10.84
N ALA A 142 16.56 -8.23 11.93
CA ALA A 142 15.76 -9.42 12.16
C ALA A 142 14.63 -9.54 11.15
N LEU A 143 14.56 -10.70 10.51
CA LEU A 143 13.47 -11.09 9.62
C LEU A 143 12.87 -12.42 10.12
N LEU A 144 12.48 -12.40 11.40
CA LEU A 144 11.87 -13.51 12.11
C LEU A 144 10.36 -13.28 12.22
N GLU A 145 9.60 -14.34 12.48
CA GLU A 145 8.13 -14.26 12.57
C GLU A 145 7.66 -13.44 13.79
N GLU A 146 8.35 -13.59 14.91
CA GLU A 146 8.09 -12.94 16.20
C GLU A 146 8.71 -11.54 16.27
N ARG A 147 9.80 -11.31 15.53
CA ARG A 147 10.49 -10.03 15.48
C ARG A 147 10.94 -9.70 14.07
N SER A 148 10.34 -8.65 13.52
CA SER A 148 10.73 -8.10 12.22
C SER A 148 11.16 -6.65 12.32
N GLU A 149 12.35 -6.39 11.80
CA GLU A 149 12.96 -5.06 11.74
C GLU A 149 12.90 -4.46 10.33
N LEU A 150 11.99 -4.95 9.48
CA LEU A 150 11.79 -4.45 8.10
C LEU A 150 11.55 -2.94 8.04
N ARG A 151 10.81 -2.39 9.01
CA ARG A 151 10.57 -0.94 9.12
C ARG A 151 11.86 -0.19 9.40
N GLN A 152 12.73 -0.72 10.27
CA GLN A 152 14.01 -0.11 10.58
C GLN A 152 14.97 -0.19 9.39
N LEU A 153 15.01 -1.33 8.68
CA LEU A 153 15.74 -1.47 7.42
C LEU A 153 15.30 -0.42 6.38
N LEU A 154 13.98 -0.25 6.18
CA LEU A 154 13.45 0.77 5.28
C LEU A 154 13.85 2.19 5.72
N ALA A 155 13.75 2.49 7.02
CA ALA A 155 14.12 3.81 7.56
C ALA A 155 15.60 4.14 7.30
N ASP A 156 16.49 3.17 7.47
CA ASP A 156 17.91 3.37 7.25
C ASP A 156 18.26 3.53 5.76
N LEU A 157 17.63 2.74 4.88
CA LEU A 157 17.76 2.91 3.42
C LEU A 157 17.25 4.28 2.95
N LEU A 158 16.11 4.73 3.47
CA LEU A 158 15.56 6.05 3.16
C LEU A 158 16.48 7.16 3.65
N ARG A 159 16.96 7.08 4.89
CA ARG A 159 17.88 8.07 5.47
C ARG A 159 19.17 8.17 4.65
N GLN A 160 19.75 7.04 4.26
CA GLN A 160 20.93 6.99 3.40
C GLN A 160 20.66 7.68 2.06
N LYS A 161 19.57 7.33 1.38
CA LYS A 161 19.20 7.94 0.10
C LYS A 161 18.95 9.44 0.23
N PHE A 162 18.17 9.87 1.22
CA PHE A 162 17.92 11.29 1.47
C PHE A 162 19.20 12.08 1.69
N ARG A 163 20.13 11.55 2.51
CA ARG A 163 21.44 12.16 2.74
C ARG A 163 22.24 12.31 1.44
N ALA A 164 22.22 11.28 0.60
CA ALA A 164 22.99 11.26 -0.65
C ALA A 164 22.43 12.22 -1.71
N ILE A 165 21.09 12.33 -1.84
CA ILE A 165 20.47 13.18 -2.88
C ILE A 165 20.26 14.63 -2.43
N ALA A 166 20.15 14.92 -1.14
CA ALA A 166 19.84 16.26 -0.64
C ALA A 166 20.77 17.37 -1.19
N PRO A 167 22.10 17.15 -1.31
CA PRO A 167 23.00 18.14 -1.91
C PRO A 167 22.75 18.42 -3.41
N GLU A 168 22.11 17.49 -4.13
CA GLU A 168 21.91 17.57 -5.59
C GLU A 168 20.57 18.22 -5.96
N LEU A 169 19.65 18.39 -5.01
CA LEU A 169 18.30 18.89 -5.29
C LEU A 169 18.30 20.37 -5.65
N LYS A 170 17.83 20.67 -6.86
CA LYS A 170 17.60 22.04 -7.31
C LYS A 170 16.42 22.65 -6.57
N GLU A 171 16.58 23.88 -6.08
CA GLU A 171 15.57 24.62 -5.32
C GLU A 171 15.02 23.88 -4.09
N ARG A 172 15.73 22.85 -3.59
CA ARG A 172 15.25 21.98 -2.51
C ARG A 172 13.88 21.35 -2.83
N GLU A 173 13.62 21.12 -4.12
CA GLU A 173 12.43 20.43 -4.63
C GLU A 173 12.68 18.92 -4.68
N LEU A 174 11.80 18.17 -4.01
CA LEU A 174 11.75 16.71 -4.09
C LEU A 174 10.68 16.24 -5.08
N ARG A 175 11.06 15.35 -5.99
CA ARG A 175 10.18 14.79 -7.03
C ARG A 175 9.80 13.36 -6.70
N ILE A 176 8.50 13.17 -6.47
CA ILE A 176 7.93 11.87 -6.16
C ILE A 176 7.06 11.43 -7.34
N TYR A 177 7.31 10.22 -7.82
CA TYR A 177 6.50 9.58 -8.85
C TYR A 177 5.65 8.47 -8.24
N THR A 178 4.35 8.46 -8.51
CA THR A 178 3.45 7.37 -8.13
C THR A 178 3.05 6.59 -9.38
N SER A 179 2.98 5.27 -9.33
CA SER A 179 2.60 4.47 -10.52
C SER A 179 1.88 3.17 -10.18
N LYS A 180 1.09 2.68 -11.15
CA LYS A 180 0.53 1.31 -11.16
C LYS A 180 1.53 0.28 -11.70
N ALA A 181 2.41 0.66 -12.62
CA ALA A 181 3.25 -0.29 -13.37
C ALA A 181 4.72 0.13 -13.37
N ALA A 182 5.60 -0.74 -13.86
CA ALA A 182 6.93 -0.30 -14.27
C ALA A 182 6.74 0.63 -15.46
N THR A 183 7.08 1.91 -15.32
CA THR A 183 7.07 2.85 -16.44
C THR A 183 8.49 3.04 -16.95
N ASN A 184 8.66 3.06 -18.27
CA ASN A 184 9.88 3.53 -18.92
C ASN A 184 9.89 5.06 -18.94
N SER A 185 9.58 5.71 -17.81
CA SER A 185 9.70 7.16 -17.71
C SER A 185 11.16 7.53 -17.95
N THR A 186 11.43 8.31 -18.98
CA THR A 186 12.76 8.87 -19.23
C THR A 186 13.09 10.01 -18.26
N GLN A 187 12.10 10.46 -17.46
CA GLN A 187 12.33 11.43 -16.39
C GLN A 187 12.86 10.73 -15.14
N ARG A 188 14.03 11.19 -14.67
CA ARG A 188 14.61 10.80 -13.38
C ARG A 188 13.76 11.43 -12.26
N HIS A 189 13.22 10.59 -11.39
CA HIS A 189 12.50 10.98 -10.18
C HIS A 189 13.33 10.59 -8.95
N ASP A 190 13.26 11.39 -7.89
CA ASP A 190 14.04 11.15 -6.68
C ASP A 190 13.49 9.92 -5.93
N PHE A 191 12.16 9.81 -5.85
CA PHE A 191 11.47 8.67 -5.27
C PHE A 191 10.35 8.17 -6.17
N THR A 192 10.13 6.86 -6.18
CA THR A 192 9.06 6.20 -6.94
C THR A 192 8.25 5.28 -6.03
N ILE A 193 7.03 5.69 -5.70
CA ILE A 193 6.07 4.88 -4.93
C ILE A 193 5.25 4.04 -5.92
N ARG A 194 5.30 2.72 -5.77
CA ARG A 194 4.58 1.80 -6.66
C ARG A 194 3.90 0.70 -5.87
N LEU A 195 2.59 0.62 -6.02
CA LEU A 195 1.82 -0.53 -5.56
C LEU A 195 1.39 -1.32 -6.80
N ARG A 196 1.64 -2.64 -6.77
CA ARG A 196 1.30 -3.53 -7.88
C ARG A 196 -0.23 -3.68 -7.96
N PRO A 197 -0.84 -3.63 -9.15
CA PRO A 197 -2.25 -3.95 -9.31
C PRO A 197 -2.48 -5.45 -9.15
N ASP A 198 -3.54 -5.81 -8.46
CA ASP A 198 -4.08 -7.18 -8.46
C ASP A 198 -4.61 -7.50 -9.86
N SER A 199 -4.23 -8.65 -10.39
CA SER A 199 -4.54 -9.08 -11.77
C SER A 199 -6.04 -9.26 -12.02
N ARG A 200 -6.83 -9.50 -10.97
CA ARG A 200 -8.25 -9.84 -11.05
C ARG A 200 -9.12 -8.59 -10.94
N THR A 201 -8.77 -7.70 -10.01
CA THR A 201 -9.55 -6.51 -9.66
C THR A 201 -9.01 -5.21 -10.28
N GLU A 202 -7.76 -5.19 -10.75
CA GLU A 202 -7.03 -4.05 -11.31
C GLU A 202 -6.74 -2.89 -10.34
N ILE A 203 -7.17 -3.00 -9.08
CA ILE A 203 -6.80 -2.08 -7.99
C ILE A 203 -5.48 -2.56 -7.35
N PRO A 204 -4.75 -1.74 -6.57
CA PRO A 204 -3.48 -2.15 -5.98
C PRO A 204 -3.71 -3.29 -5.01
N GLU A 205 -2.83 -4.29 -5.00
CA GLU A 205 -2.90 -5.45 -4.10
C GLU A 205 -2.96 -5.03 -2.63
N GLU A 206 -3.70 -5.78 -1.80
CA GLU A 206 -3.76 -5.57 -0.35
C GLU A 206 -2.36 -5.51 0.29
N LEU A 207 -1.47 -6.44 -0.08
CA LEU A 207 -0.08 -6.42 0.40
C LEU A 207 0.62 -5.10 0.10
N GLY A 208 0.37 -4.52 -1.08
CA GLY A 208 0.91 -3.21 -1.46
C GLY A 208 0.43 -2.11 -0.52
N TYR A 209 -0.85 -2.12 -0.14
CA TYR A 209 -1.41 -1.16 0.81
C TYR A 209 -0.89 -1.37 2.24
N ARG A 210 -0.75 -2.61 2.70
CA ARG A 210 -0.14 -2.93 4.01
C ARG A 210 1.30 -2.42 4.09
N CYS A 211 2.09 -2.71 3.06
CA CYS A 211 3.44 -2.17 2.94
C CYS A 211 3.45 -0.63 2.91
N PHE A 212 2.50 -0.01 2.20
CA PHE A 212 2.39 1.44 2.14
C PHE A 212 1.97 2.07 3.47
N GLN A 213 1.07 1.42 4.22
CA GLN A 213 0.70 1.81 5.57
C GLN A 213 1.91 1.85 6.51
N GLN A 214 2.80 0.86 6.41
CA GLN A 214 4.03 0.83 7.22
C GLN A 214 5.09 1.82 6.72
N ALA A 215 5.21 2.00 5.41
CA ALA A 215 6.25 2.81 4.79
C ALA A 215 5.98 4.31 4.81
N LEU A 216 4.73 4.74 4.66
CA LEU A 216 4.36 6.14 4.52
C LEU A 216 4.78 7.01 5.73
N PRO A 217 4.57 6.61 7.00
CA PRO A 217 5.05 7.39 8.14
C PRO A 217 6.57 7.57 8.11
N ILE A 218 7.31 6.49 7.86
CA ILE A 218 8.78 6.47 7.81
C ILE A 218 9.29 7.39 6.70
N PHE A 219 8.65 7.33 5.52
CA PHE A 219 8.96 8.19 4.39
C PHE A 219 8.74 9.66 4.73
N THR A 220 7.60 10.00 5.32
CA THR A 220 7.30 11.39 5.67
C THR A 220 8.19 11.92 6.78
N GLU A 221 8.50 11.13 7.81
CA GLU A 221 9.43 11.50 8.87
C GLU A 221 10.83 11.75 8.32
N SER A 222 11.30 10.86 7.44
CA SER A 222 12.58 11.03 6.75
C SER A 222 12.61 12.27 5.86
N LEU A 223 11.48 12.62 5.22
CA LEU A 223 11.36 13.86 4.46
C LEU A 223 11.47 15.09 5.38
N TYR A 224 10.80 15.08 6.54
CA TYR A 224 10.83 16.22 7.48
C TYR A 224 12.14 16.37 8.25
N SER A 225 12.94 15.31 8.37
CA SER A 225 14.25 15.38 9.02
C SER A 225 15.33 16.02 8.15
N HIS A 226 15.03 16.37 6.90
CA HIS A 226 15.96 16.94 5.93
C HIS A 226 15.46 18.30 5.41
N ASP A 227 16.37 19.16 4.94
CA ASP A 227 16.10 20.56 4.56
C ASP A 227 15.44 20.69 3.16
N PHE A 228 14.30 20.02 2.96
CA PHE A 228 13.46 20.16 1.77
C PHE A 228 12.41 21.24 1.97
N SER A 229 12.17 22.04 0.94
CA SER A 229 11.16 23.10 1.01
C SER A 229 10.08 22.95 -0.04
N LYS A 230 10.18 22.04 -1.02
CA LYS A 230 9.13 21.81 -2.03
C LYS A 230 8.97 20.34 -2.37
N VAL A 231 7.75 19.91 -2.70
CA VAL A 231 7.43 18.57 -3.20
C VAL A 231 6.62 18.66 -4.48
N ARG A 232 7.02 17.89 -5.49
CA ARG A 232 6.28 17.71 -6.74
C ARG A 232 5.88 16.24 -6.91
N LEU A 233 4.58 16.00 -7.01
CA LEU A 233 4.01 14.68 -7.30
C LEU A 233 3.75 14.52 -8.81
N SER A 234 3.98 13.32 -9.34
CA SER A 234 3.69 12.97 -10.75
C SER A 234 3.38 11.46 -10.89
N GLY A 235 2.93 11.01 -12.07
CA GLY A 235 2.86 9.58 -12.44
C GLY A 235 1.51 8.88 -12.33
N PHE A 236 0.54 9.48 -11.65
CA PHE A 236 -0.86 9.03 -11.57
C PHE A 236 -0.99 7.59 -11.10
N GLY A 237 -0.34 7.28 -9.97
CA GLY A 237 -0.37 5.97 -9.33
C GLY A 237 -1.79 5.47 -9.13
N GLN A 238 -2.49 5.95 -8.11
CA GLN A 238 -3.91 5.65 -7.84
C GLN A 238 -4.53 6.77 -6.99
N PHE A 239 -5.85 6.93 -7.07
CA PHE A 239 -6.57 7.96 -6.33
C PHE A 239 -6.29 7.85 -4.82
N SER A 240 -6.37 6.65 -4.26
CA SER A 240 -6.19 6.40 -2.85
C SER A 240 -4.74 6.61 -2.39
N VAL A 241 -3.77 6.22 -3.23
CA VAL A 241 -2.33 6.33 -2.92
C VAL A 241 -1.92 7.79 -2.88
N ASP A 242 -2.27 8.55 -3.94
CA ASP A 242 -1.95 9.96 -4.03
C ASP A 242 -2.69 10.78 -2.97
N TRP A 243 -3.93 10.40 -2.63
CA TRP A 243 -4.68 11.00 -1.54
C TRP A 243 -3.99 10.79 -0.19
N ALA A 244 -3.62 9.55 0.16
CA ALA A 244 -2.97 9.25 1.44
C ALA A 244 -1.61 9.95 1.56
N LEU A 245 -0.80 9.92 0.51
CA LEU A 245 0.49 10.63 0.48
C LEU A 245 0.31 12.14 0.66
N ALA A 246 -0.63 12.75 -0.07
CA ALA A 246 -0.89 14.18 0.04
C ALA A 246 -1.47 14.58 1.40
N ALA A 247 -2.36 13.77 1.97
CA ALA A 247 -2.90 13.98 3.31
C ALA A 247 -1.81 13.89 4.40
N ALA A 248 -0.84 13.00 4.24
CA ALA A 248 0.33 12.89 5.11
C ALA A 248 1.25 14.12 4.99
N LEU A 249 1.36 14.70 3.79
CA LEU A 249 2.08 15.94 3.51
C LEU A 249 1.26 17.21 3.81
N SER A 250 0.52 17.27 4.92
CA SER A 250 -0.41 18.37 5.18
C SER A 250 0.24 19.78 5.22
N PRO A 251 -0.54 20.88 5.08
CA PRO A 251 -0.07 22.25 5.24
C PRO A 251 0.63 22.57 6.57
N SER A 252 0.35 21.82 7.63
CA SER A 252 1.03 21.98 8.93
C SER A 252 2.42 21.34 8.97
N ARG A 253 2.72 20.47 8.00
CA ARG A 253 4.00 19.77 7.88
C ARG A 253 4.84 20.24 6.70
N LEU A 254 4.19 20.56 5.58
CA LEU A 254 4.81 21.18 4.40
C LEU A 254 3.98 22.41 4.05
N GLU A 255 4.57 23.60 4.22
CA GLU A 255 3.85 24.87 4.09
C GLU A 255 3.09 25.02 2.76
N LEU A 256 2.01 25.79 2.78
CA LEU A 256 1.27 26.10 1.57
C LEU A 256 2.16 26.79 0.54
N GLY A 257 1.99 26.45 -0.74
CA GLY A 257 2.82 26.98 -1.83
C GLY A 257 4.01 26.10 -2.18
N ASN A 258 4.30 25.11 -1.34
CA ASN A 258 5.45 24.22 -1.50
C ASN A 258 5.06 22.83 -2.02
N PHE A 259 3.83 22.66 -2.51
CA PHE A 259 3.36 21.42 -3.09
C PHE A 259 2.76 21.65 -4.47
N SER A 260 3.09 20.78 -5.40
CA SER A 260 2.53 20.77 -6.75
C SER A 260 2.28 19.36 -7.25
N VAL A 261 1.32 19.22 -8.16
CA VAL A 261 1.05 17.97 -8.86
C VAL A 261 1.18 18.21 -10.36
N GLN A 262 2.02 17.45 -11.03
CA GLN A 262 2.07 17.43 -12.49
C GLN A 262 1.02 16.44 -13.01
N ASP A 263 0.23 16.83 -14.01
CA ASP A 263 -0.78 15.98 -14.67
C ASP A 263 -0.22 15.19 -15.87
N PRO A 264 -0.97 14.23 -16.48
CA PRO A 264 -0.42 13.39 -17.55
C PRO A 264 -0.05 14.17 -18.81
N ASN A 265 -0.60 15.38 -18.96
CA ASN A 265 -0.30 16.29 -20.06
C ASN A 265 0.89 17.21 -19.73
N GLY A 266 1.51 17.06 -18.55
CA GLY A 266 2.63 17.87 -18.09
C GLY A 266 2.24 19.19 -17.44
N ASN A 267 0.94 19.49 -17.25
CA ASN A 267 0.53 20.74 -16.60
C ASN A 267 0.79 20.64 -15.09
N ILE A 268 1.22 21.75 -14.47
CA ILE A 268 1.55 21.80 -13.05
C ILE A 268 0.39 22.47 -12.29
N TRP A 269 -0.17 21.72 -11.34
CA TRP A 269 -1.23 22.12 -10.44
C TRP A 269 -0.61 22.56 -9.11
N GLU A 270 -0.36 23.86 -8.95
CA GLU A 270 0.35 24.41 -7.80
C GLU A 270 -0.60 24.85 -6.68
N GLU A 271 -0.16 24.69 -5.42
CA GLU A 271 -0.76 25.42 -4.31
C GLU A 271 -0.40 26.90 -4.42
N SER A 272 -1.38 27.81 -4.44
CA SER A 272 -1.11 29.24 -4.56
C SER A 272 -1.56 29.98 -3.30
N LEU A 273 -0.60 30.44 -2.51
CA LEU A 273 -0.82 31.28 -1.31
C LEU A 273 -1.39 32.65 -1.65
N HIS A 274 -0.87 33.22 -2.73
CA HIS A 274 -1.43 34.43 -3.29
C HIS A 274 -2.66 33.98 -4.07
N HIS A 275 -3.83 34.44 -3.65
CA HIS A 275 -4.89 34.67 -4.62
C HIS A 275 -4.24 35.63 -5.62
N ARG A 276 -3.56 35.14 -6.67
CA ARG A 276 -3.08 36.00 -7.76
C ARG A 276 -4.31 36.81 -8.07
N SER A 277 -4.23 38.13 -7.86
CA SER A 277 -5.35 39.01 -8.18
C SER A 277 -5.85 38.53 -9.53
N THR A 278 -7.13 38.19 -9.57
CA THR A 278 -7.86 37.40 -10.57
C THR A 278 -7.96 38.13 -11.92
N LYS A 279 -6.83 38.67 -12.34
CA LYS A 279 -6.60 39.66 -13.35
C LYS A 279 -5.23 39.34 -13.96
N ARG A 280 -5.20 38.44 -14.96
CA ARG A 280 -4.03 38.33 -15.85
C ARG A 280 -3.90 39.66 -16.59
N ARG A 281 -2.72 40.28 -16.55
CA ARG A 281 -2.40 41.44 -17.40
C ARG A 281 -2.13 40.89 -18.80
N CYS A 282 -2.97 41.24 -19.76
CA CYS A 282 -2.77 40.84 -21.16
C CYS A 282 -1.43 41.40 -21.64
N SER A 283 -0.53 40.53 -22.12
CA SER A 283 0.79 40.93 -22.63
C SER A 283 0.72 41.84 -23.86
N VAL A 284 -0.43 41.85 -24.55
CA VAL A 284 -0.65 42.63 -25.78
C VAL A 284 -1.28 43.99 -25.49
N CYS A 285 -2.27 44.09 -24.60
CA CYS A 285 -3.00 45.34 -24.35
C CYS A 285 -2.79 45.94 -22.96
N GLY A 286 -2.02 45.29 -22.08
CA GLY A 286 -1.69 45.80 -20.75
C GLY A 286 -2.86 45.87 -19.77
N GLN A 287 -4.08 45.51 -20.19
CA GLN A 287 -5.30 45.52 -19.38
C GLN A 287 -5.47 44.24 -18.56
N TYR A 288 -6.13 44.39 -17.43
CA TYR A 288 -6.50 43.30 -16.53
C TYR A 288 -7.76 42.59 -17.04
N GLN A 289 -7.65 41.34 -17.45
CA GLN A 289 -8.81 40.55 -17.89
C GLN A 289 -9.67 40.10 -16.69
N PRO A 290 -11.01 40.10 -16.80
CA PRO A 290 -11.90 39.62 -15.74
C PRO A 290 -11.74 38.12 -15.47
N ASP A 291 -12.03 37.72 -14.24
CA ASP A 291 -11.88 36.38 -13.68
C ASP A 291 -12.54 35.30 -14.57
N GLN A 292 -11.73 34.50 -15.26
CA GLN A 292 -12.22 33.41 -16.10
C GLN A 292 -12.44 32.14 -15.26
N ARG A 293 -13.21 32.22 -14.16
CA ARG A 293 -13.68 31.00 -13.50
C ARG A 293 -14.57 30.25 -14.48
N THR A 294 -14.11 29.08 -14.90
CA THR A 294 -14.85 28.21 -15.81
C THR A 294 -15.53 27.07 -15.09
N PHE A 295 -15.06 26.72 -13.88
CA PHE A 295 -15.61 25.64 -13.06
C PHE A 295 -16.10 26.11 -11.68
N LYS A 296 -17.09 25.40 -11.12
CA LYS A 296 -17.59 25.61 -9.75
C LYS A 296 -17.89 24.30 -9.05
N VAL A 297 -17.77 24.28 -7.73
CA VAL A 297 -18.17 23.13 -6.91
C VAL A 297 -19.64 23.25 -6.52
N LYS A 298 -20.43 22.19 -6.74
CA LYS A 298 -21.81 22.06 -6.25
C LYS A 298 -21.98 20.75 -5.51
N VAL A 299 -22.82 20.75 -4.47
CA VAL A 299 -23.19 19.53 -3.76
C VAL A 299 -24.61 19.14 -4.15
N LYS A 300 -24.85 17.84 -4.33
CA LYS A 300 -26.18 17.26 -4.51
C LYS A 300 -26.36 16.13 -3.51
N ARG A 301 -27.44 16.14 -2.74
CA ARG A 301 -27.86 14.96 -1.98
C ARG A 301 -28.38 13.90 -2.93
N LEU A 302 -27.94 12.67 -2.74
CA LEU A 302 -28.32 11.52 -3.54
C LEU A 302 -29.37 10.72 -2.78
N LYS A 303 -30.40 10.28 -3.49
CA LYS A 303 -31.36 9.31 -2.94
C LYS A 303 -30.72 7.93 -3.00
N PHE A 304 -30.78 7.21 -1.90
CA PHE A 304 -30.32 5.82 -1.82
C PHE A 304 -31.30 5.02 -0.97
N SER A 305 -31.31 3.70 -1.20
CA SER A 305 -32.01 2.77 -0.32
C SER A 305 -31.00 2.35 0.74
N SER A 306 -31.12 2.89 1.96
CA SER A 306 -30.34 2.36 3.08
C SER A 306 -30.82 0.94 3.37
N GLY A 307 -29.90 0.02 3.67
CA GLY A 307 -30.25 -1.22 4.37
C GLY A 307 -30.94 -0.90 5.71
N PRO A 308 -31.59 -1.88 6.36
CA PRO A 308 -32.20 -1.66 7.66
C PRO A 308 -31.19 -1.04 8.63
N LEU A 309 -31.59 0.05 9.30
CA LEU A 309 -30.82 0.62 10.41
C LEU A 309 -30.94 -0.39 11.56
N HIS A 310 -29.93 -1.23 11.75
CA HIS A 310 -29.84 -2.05 12.96
C HIS A 310 -29.59 -1.11 14.17
N GLU A 311 -30.37 -1.26 15.24
CA GLU A 311 -30.27 -0.42 16.46
C GLU A 311 -28.88 -0.50 17.11
N GLU A 312 -28.11 -1.55 16.84
CA GLU A 312 -26.71 -1.75 17.24
C GLU A 312 -25.71 -0.72 16.66
N CYS A 313 -26.09 0.06 15.64
CA CYS A 313 -25.19 1.04 14.99
C CYS A 313 -24.96 2.33 15.81
N ARG A 314 -25.46 2.45 17.05
CA ARG A 314 -25.31 3.65 17.89
C ARG A 314 -23.89 3.89 18.41
N GLU A 315 -23.03 2.86 18.45
CA GLU A 315 -21.65 2.96 18.95
C GLU A 315 -20.62 3.28 17.85
N THR A 316 -20.98 3.13 16.57
CA THR A 316 -20.09 3.43 15.44
C THR A 316 -20.34 4.82 14.86
N PRO A 317 -19.31 5.55 14.40
CA PRO A 317 -19.51 6.84 13.75
C PRO A 317 -20.43 6.69 12.53
N PRO A 318 -21.37 7.61 12.30
CA PRO A 318 -22.28 7.54 11.17
C PRO A 318 -21.49 7.59 9.86
N LYS A 319 -21.84 6.72 8.91
CA LYS A 319 -21.17 6.66 7.61
C LYS A 319 -21.84 7.59 6.62
N MET A 320 -21.03 8.28 5.81
CA MET A 320 -21.49 9.11 4.71
C MET A 320 -20.77 8.72 3.43
N ALA A 321 -21.52 8.48 2.36
CA ALA A 321 -20.95 8.22 1.05
C ALA A 321 -20.77 9.52 0.25
N VAL A 322 -19.60 9.70 -0.36
CA VAL A 322 -19.25 10.89 -1.14
C VAL A 322 -18.78 10.47 -2.53
N MET A 323 -19.43 10.98 -3.56
CA MET A 323 -18.99 10.82 -4.95
C MET A 323 -18.42 12.12 -5.51
N PHE A 324 -17.14 12.13 -5.89
CA PHE A 324 -16.57 13.22 -6.67
C PHE A 324 -16.82 13.04 -8.16
N ARG A 325 -17.38 14.07 -8.83
CA ARG A 325 -17.76 13.99 -10.25
C ARG A 325 -17.34 15.21 -11.04
N LEU A 326 -16.91 15.00 -12.28
CA LEU A 326 -16.74 16.06 -13.28
C LEU A 326 -18.00 16.17 -14.13
N ASN A 327 -18.60 17.35 -14.19
CA ASN A 327 -19.82 17.62 -14.98
C ASN A 327 -20.98 16.63 -14.69
N GLY A 328 -21.05 16.09 -13.47
CA GLY A 328 -22.02 15.08 -13.07
C GLY A 328 -21.79 13.68 -13.64
N LYS A 329 -20.70 13.45 -14.39
CA LYS A 329 -20.33 12.16 -14.97
C LYS A 329 -19.63 11.29 -13.92
N ALA A 330 -20.08 10.04 -13.77
CA ALA A 330 -19.50 8.99 -12.93
C ALA A 330 -20.23 7.66 -13.16
N ASN A 331 -19.64 6.53 -12.74
CA ASN A 331 -20.35 5.26 -12.67
C ASN A 331 -21.29 5.21 -11.45
N MET A 332 -22.51 5.72 -11.63
CA MET A 332 -23.50 5.78 -10.55
C MET A 332 -24.05 4.41 -10.15
N THR A 333 -24.03 3.41 -11.04
CA THR A 333 -24.44 2.04 -10.70
C THR A 333 -23.49 1.46 -9.65
N ALA A 334 -22.17 1.49 -9.94
CA ALA A 334 -21.15 1.04 -9.01
C ALA A 334 -21.16 1.83 -7.68
N PHE A 335 -21.41 3.14 -7.75
CA PHE A 335 -21.52 3.96 -6.54
C PHE A 335 -22.76 3.59 -5.71
N ASN A 336 -23.92 3.39 -6.33
CA ASN A 336 -25.13 3.00 -5.61
C ASN A 336 -24.99 1.60 -4.97
N GLU A 337 -24.32 0.66 -5.62
CA GLU A 337 -23.97 -0.64 -5.05
C GLU A 337 -23.05 -0.49 -3.83
N MET A 338 -22.03 0.38 -3.93
CA MET A 338 -21.16 0.73 -2.80
C MET A 338 -21.99 1.26 -1.63
N VAL A 339 -22.85 2.26 -1.85
CA VAL A 339 -23.70 2.84 -0.80
C VAL A 339 -24.63 1.80 -0.18
N SER A 340 -25.23 0.94 -0.99
CA SER A 340 -26.14 -0.11 -0.50
C SER A 340 -25.42 -1.15 0.37
N GLY A 341 -24.12 -1.36 0.16
CA GLY A 341 -23.28 -2.24 0.97
C GLY A 341 -22.75 -1.60 2.27
N LEU A 342 -22.96 -0.30 2.50
CA LEU A 342 -22.50 0.39 3.70
C LEU A 342 -23.56 0.31 4.81
N SER A 343 -23.37 -0.64 5.74
CA SER A 343 -24.17 -0.70 6.97
C SER A 343 -24.04 0.60 7.78
N GLY A 344 -25.16 1.18 8.20
CA GLY A 344 -25.15 2.46 8.95
C GLY A 344 -24.86 3.70 8.11
N CYS A 345 -24.96 3.64 6.77
CA CYS A 345 -24.87 4.81 5.91
C CYS A 345 -26.08 5.73 6.14
N THR A 346 -25.83 6.96 6.60
CA THR A 346 -26.88 7.93 6.94
C THR A 346 -27.16 8.94 5.83
N GLU A 347 -26.19 9.18 4.95
CA GLU A 347 -26.32 10.14 3.87
C GLU A 347 -25.38 9.80 2.70
N ALA A 348 -25.82 10.09 1.49
CA ALA A 348 -24.99 10.03 0.29
C ALA A 348 -25.03 11.38 -0.44
N ILE A 349 -23.87 11.90 -0.81
CA ILE A 349 -23.73 13.17 -1.55
C ILE A 349 -22.85 13.01 -2.78
N ALA A 350 -23.12 13.82 -3.79
CA ALA A 350 -22.19 14.07 -4.89
C ALA A 350 -21.61 15.49 -4.76
N ILE A 351 -20.29 15.59 -4.81
CA ILE A 351 -19.57 16.86 -4.94
C ILE A 351 -19.16 16.98 -6.42
N ASP A 352 -19.93 17.77 -7.16
CA ASP A 352 -19.79 18.01 -8.59
C ASP A 352 -18.88 19.20 -8.86
N VAL A 353 -17.82 19.00 -9.64
CA VAL A 353 -17.06 20.08 -10.29
C VAL A 353 -17.67 20.31 -11.66
N ILE A 354 -18.32 21.46 -11.85
CA ILE A 354 -19.16 21.74 -13.03
C ILE A 354 -18.57 22.88 -13.83
N GLY A 355 -18.23 22.60 -15.09
CA GLY A 355 -17.78 23.57 -16.08
C GLY A 355 -18.92 24.26 -16.81
N ARG A 356 -18.57 25.20 -17.70
CA ARG A 356 -19.50 25.69 -18.74
C ARG A 356 -19.81 24.57 -19.73
N ARG A 357 -20.89 24.69 -20.50
CA ARG A 357 -21.28 23.68 -21.50
C ARG A 357 -20.10 23.40 -22.46
N GLY A 358 -19.69 22.13 -22.55
CA GLY A 358 -18.55 21.69 -23.37
C GLY A 358 -17.18 21.75 -22.70
N ALA A 359 -17.06 22.28 -21.48
CA ALA A 359 -15.80 22.29 -20.73
C ALA A 359 -15.62 20.96 -19.99
N ASP A 360 -14.91 20.01 -20.60
CA ASP A 360 -14.61 18.68 -20.03
C ASP A 360 -13.18 18.56 -19.44
N VAL A 361 -12.38 19.62 -19.53
CA VAL A 361 -11.02 19.68 -18.95
C VAL A 361 -10.94 20.85 -17.99
N ILE A 362 -10.55 20.58 -16.75
CA ILE A 362 -10.34 21.60 -15.73
C ILE A 362 -8.94 22.20 -15.94
N PRO A 363 -8.79 23.54 -16.09
CA PRO A 363 -7.49 24.18 -16.13
C PRO A 363 -6.73 24.00 -14.81
N GLU A 364 -5.43 23.73 -14.90
CA GLU A 364 -4.53 23.52 -13.76
C GLU A 364 -4.54 24.71 -12.79
N ALA A 365 -4.64 25.92 -13.33
CA ALA A 365 -4.71 27.17 -12.57
C ALA A 365 -5.97 27.29 -11.69
N GLU A 366 -7.05 26.55 -11.99
CA GLU A 366 -8.25 26.51 -11.14
C GLU A 366 -8.17 25.46 -10.03
N GLY A 367 -7.21 24.53 -10.12
CA GLY A 367 -7.11 23.34 -9.28
C GLY A 367 -7.11 23.64 -7.78
N PHE A 368 -6.23 24.54 -7.33
CA PHE A 368 -6.12 24.88 -5.91
C PHE A 368 -7.41 25.45 -5.33
N ARG A 369 -8.07 26.34 -6.07
CA ARG A 369 -9.34 26.95 -5.65
C ARG A 369 -10.44 25.90 -5.53
N LEU A 370 -10.57 25.04 -6.54
CA LEU A 370 -11.56 23.96 -6.56
C LEU A 370 -11.30 22.95 -5.44
N ALA A 371 -10.05 22.56 -5.20
CA ALA A 371 -9.65 21.68 -4.10
C ALA A 371 -10.05 22.26 -2.73
N ARG A 372 -9.85 23.57 -2.51
CA ARG A 372 -10.29 24.27 -1.30
C ARG A 372 -11.81 24.28 -1.14
N GLU A 373 -12.54 24.54 -2.23
CA GLU A 373 -14.01 24.51 -2.22
C GLU A 373 -14.55 23.11 -1.93
N MET A 374 -13.96 22.06 -2.54
CA MET A 374 -14.28 20.66 -2.27
C MET A 374 -14.03 20.30 -0.81
N HIS A 375 -12.85 20.62 -0.28
CA HIS A 375 -12.51 20.36 1.11
C HIS A 375 -13.48 21.04 2.07
N ARG A 376 -13.84 22.31 1.83
CA ARG A 376 -14.84 23.02 2.64
C ARG A 376 -16.18 22.28 2.67
N LYS A 377 -16.58 21.68 1.54
CA LYS A 377 -17.79 20.85 1.47
C LYS A 377 -17.66 19.52 2.21
N LEU A 378 -16.51 18.87 2.18
CA LEU A 378 -16.28 17.69 3.03
C LEU A 378 -16.40 18.05 4.51
N VAL A 379 -15.82 19.17 4.93
CA VAL A 379 -15.88 19.66 6.33
C VAL A 379 -17.32 19.98 6.73
N GLU A 380 -18.05 20.76 5.93
CA GLU A 380 -19.45 21.14 6.19
C GLU A 380 -20.36 19.92 6.39
N TYR A 381 -20.14 18.84 5.66
CA TYR A 381 -20.95 17.63 5.73
C TYR A 381 -20.43 16.60 6.75
N SER A 382 -19.16 16.67 7.16
CA SER A 382 -18.59 15.81 8.21
C SER A 382 -18.76 16.37 9.64
N HIS A 383 -18.66 17.70 9.80
CA HIS A 383 -18.53 18.37 11.12
C HIS A 383 -19.74 18.25 12.03
N ASN A 384 -20.92 17.93 11.52
CA ASN A 384 -22.10 17.79 12.36
C ASN A 384 -22.21 16.40 13.02
N ARG A 385 -21.31 15.44 12.74
CA ARG A 385 -21.53 14.02 13.08
C ARG A 385 -20.30 13.16 13.37
N SER A 386 -19.07 13.69 13.36
CA SER A 386 -17.85 12.85 13.41
C SER A 386 -17.89 11.69 12.40
N ALA A 387 -18.43 11.98 11.22
CA ALA A 387 -18.82 10.95 10.25
C ALA A 387 -17.60 10.32 9.58
N GLU A 388 -17.68 9.02 9.33
CA GLU A 388 -16.78 8.29 8.45
C GLU A 388 -17.18 8.57 6.99
N LEU A 389 -16.25 9.16 6.21
CA LEU A 389 -16.48 9.53 4.83
C LEU A 389 -16.00 8.43 3.88
N HIS A 390 -16.92 7.74 3.21
CA HIS A 390 -16.60 6.81 2.12
C HIS A 390 -16.51 7.54 0.80
N ILE A 391 -15.30 7.77 0.31
CA ILE A 391 -15.04 8.63 -0.84
C ILE A 391 -14.69 7.80 -2.08
N ALA A 392 -15.48 7.99 -3.13
CA ALA A 392 -15.22 7.51 -4.48
C ALA A 392 -15.01 8.70 -5.42
N SER A 393 -14.18 8.54 -6.45
CA SER A 393 -13.83 9.65 -7.35
C SER A 393 -13.89 9.29 -8.83
N ASN A 394 -14.35 10.27 -9.62
CA ASN A 394 -14.19 10.37 -11.07
C ASN A 394 -13.60 11.74 -11.47
N LEU A 395 -12.89 12.40 -10.55
CA LEU A 395 -12.16 13.64 -10.83
C LEU A 395 -10.70 13.35 -11.23
N PRO A 396 -10.02 14.29 -11.92
CA PRO A 396 -8.59 14.18 -12.14
C PRO A 396 -7.84 13.99 -10.82
N VAL A 397 -6.90 13.03 -10.80
CA VAL A 397 -6.14 12.69 -9.58
C VAL A 397 -5.44 13.92 -9.01
N ALA A 398 -4.86 14.78 -9.86
CA ALA A 398 -4.22 16.03 -9.43
C ALA A 398 -5.13 16.91 -8.57
N LEU A 399 -6.42 17.03 -8.93
CA LEU A 399 -7.38 17.82 -8.17
C LEU A 399 -7.73 17.17 -6.83
N THR A 400 -7.94 15.85 -6.81
CA THR A 400 -8.22 15.13 -5.56
C THR A 400 -7.03 15.13 -4.61
N THR A 401 -5.81 15.02 -5.13
CA THR A 401 -4.56 15.10 -4.36
C THR A 401 -4.41 16.47 -3.69
N LEU A 402 -4.68 17.56 -4.41
CA LEU A 402 -4.70 18.90 -3.81
C LEU A 402 -5.79 19.07 -2.74
N CYS A 403 -6.93 18.38 -2.89
CA CYS A 403 -7.98 18.35 -1.88
C CYS A 403 -7.53 17.60 -0.62
N ALA A 404 -6.93 16.42 -0.80
CA ALA A 404 -6.46 15.51 0.25
C ALA A 404 -5.48 16.14 1.22
N ARG A 405 -4.60 17.05 0.77
CA ARG A 405 -3.67 17.80 1.64
C ARG A 405 -4.35 18.44 2.85
N ARG A 406 -5.63 18.78 2.74
CA ARG A 406 -6.40 19.49 3.76
C ARG A 406 -7.26 18.57 4.62
N THR A 407 -7.23 17.27 4.40
CA THR A 407 -8.14 16.32 5.05
C THR A 407 -7.56 15.67 6.30
N THR A 408 -6.55 16.28 6.93
CA THR A 408 -5.88 15.77 8.14
C THR A 408 -6.87 15.46 9.27
N ASN A 409 -7.93 16.26 9.40
CA ASN A 409 -8.93 16.11 10.47
C ASN A 409 -10.17 15.30 10.05
N LEU A 410 -10.11 14.59 8.92
CA LEU A 410 -11.24 13.81 8.40
C LEU A 410 -10.94 12.32 8.48
N ASN A 411 -11.95 11.52 8.80
CA ASN A 411 -11.90 10.05 8.71
C ASN A 411 -12.39 9.62 7.33
N CYS A 412 -11.46 9.33 6.41
CA CYS A 412 -11.75 9.06 5.01
C CYS A 412 -11.48 7.59 4.68
N VAL A 413 -12.51 6.82 4.34
CA VAL A 413 -12.38 5.53 3.69
C VAL A 413 -12.38 5.73 2.18
N LEU A 414 -11.28 5.40 1.53
CA LEU A 414 -11.11 5.61 0.10
C LEU A 414 -11.52 4.37 -0.67
N HIS A 415 -12.23 4.57 -1.78
CA HIS A 415 -12.67 3.51 -2.66
C HIS A 415 -12.05 3.64 -4.05
N GLU A 416 -11.50 2.54 -4.56
CA GLU A 416 -11.00 2.44 -5.93
C GLU A 416 -12.01 1.74 -6.83
N LEU A 417 -12.15 2.22 -8.06
CA LEU A 417 -13.01 1.57 -9.06
C LEU A 417 -12.23 0.41 -9.69
N GLY A 418 -12.57 -0.82 -9.33
CA GLY A 418 -11.98 -2.04 -9.87
C GLY A 418 -12.91 -2.81 -10.80
N ARG A 419 -12.40 -3.92 -11.33
CA ARG A 419 -13.20 -4.95 -12.00
C ARG A 419 -13.96 -5.77 -10.96
N ASP A 420 -15.26 -5.97 -11.17
CA ASP A 420 -16.07 -6.86 -10.36
C ASP A 420 -15.81 -8.32 -10.75
N LEU A 421 -15.43 -9.16 -9.80
CA LEU A 421 -15.05 -10.55 -10.07
C LEU A 421 -16.23 -11.45 -10.43
N LYS A 422 -17.45 -11.11 -10.00
CA LYS A 422 -18.65 -11.93 -10.22
C LYS A 422 -19.30 -11.62 -11.57
N THR A 423 -19.37 -10.34 -11.90
CA THR A 423 -20.11 -9.85 -13.07
C THR A 423 -19.20 -9.46 -14.23
N GLY A 424 -17.90 -9.30 -13.98
CA GLY A 424 -16.96 -8.70 -14.93
C GLY A 424 -17.15 -7.20 -15.14
N GLY A 425 -18.13 -6.58 -14.46
CA GLY A 425 -18.42 -5.15 -14.52
C GLY A 425 -17.42 -4.29 -13.74
N ARG A 426 -17.84 -3.10 -13.33
CA ARG A 426 -17.04 -2.20 -12.49
C ARG A 426 -17.71 -1.99 -11.14
N ARG A 427 -16.92 -2.06 -10.06
CA ARG A 427 -17.38 -1.85 -8.69
C ARG A 427 -16.35 -1.06 -7.89
N TYR A 428 -16.82 -0.28 -6.91
CA TYR A 428 -15.96 0.39 -5.95
C TYR A 428 -15.59 -0.57 -4.81
N TYR A 429 -14.28 -0.70 -4.56
CA TYR A 429 -13.71 -1.49 -3.47
C TYR A 429 -13.16 -0.55 -2.41
N PRO A 430 -13.50 -0.74 -1.11
CA PRO A 430 -12.80 -0.05 -0.05
C PRO A 430 -11.34 -0.52 -0.04
N THR A 431 -10.39 0.41 0.04
CA THR A 431 -8.96 0.09 0.01
C THR A 431 -8.25 0.46 1.30
N ILE A 432 -8.34 1.74 1.69
CA ILE A 432 -7.67 2.24 2.89
C ILE A 432 -8.53 3.27 3.63
N ARG A 433 -8.31 3.36 4.94
CA ARG A 433 -8.77 4.44 5.79
C ARG A 433 -7.62 5.41 6.04
N VAL A 434 -7.85 6.68 5.76
CA VAL A 434 -6.90 7.77 5.95
C VAL A 434 -7.39 8.68 7.07
N GLN A 435 -6.56 8.78 8.11
CA GLN A 435 -6.77 9.64 9.29
C GLN A 435 -5.46 10.33 9.63
N ALA A 436 -4.99 11.23 8.75
CA ALA A 436 -3.65 11.80 8.85
C ALA A 436 -3.37 12.67 10.09
N GLY A 437 -4.39 13.02 10.86
CA GLY A 437 -4.27 13.73 12.13
C GLY A 437 -4.05 12.81 13.34
N GLU A 438 -4.27 11.50 13.20
CA GLU A 438 -4.06 10.53 14.29
C GLU A 438 -2.56 10.24 14.50
N PRO A 439 -2.14 9.96 15.75
CA PRO A 439 -0.76 9.57 16.03
C PRO A 439 -0.34 8.31 15.24
N ASN A 440 0.89 8.31 14.77
CA ASN A 440 1.65 7.18 14.23
C ASN A 440 1.31 6.65 12.82
N TYR A 441 0.13 6.89 12.21
CA TYR A 441 -0.12 6.41 10.84
C TYR A 441 -1.13 7.28 10.05
N PRO A 442 -0.74 7.87 8.89
CA PRO A 442 -1.70 8.51 8.00
C PRO A 442 -2.75 7.55 7.44
N ILE A 443 -2.42 6.26 7.36
CA ILE A 443 -3.31 5.16 6.99
C ILE A 443 -3.59 4.35 8.26
N SER A 444 -4.80 4.44 8.80
CA SER A 444 -5.18 3.75 10.04
C SER A 444 -5.73 2.35 9.81
N GLU A 445 -6.21 2.05 8.60
CA GLU A 445 -6.74 0.74 8.25
C GLU A 445 -6.47 0.45 6.77
N VAL A 446 -6.09 -0.79 6.46
CA VAL A 446 -6.14 -1.34 5.10
C VAL A 446 -7.27 -2.35 5.05
N PHE A 447 -8.21 -2.16 4.14
CA PHE A 447 -9.36 -3.02 3.98
C PHE A 447 -8.95 -4.29 3.21
N PRO A 448 -9.27 -5.48 3.73
CA PRO A 448 -8.93 -6.69 3.02
C PRO A 448 -9.69 -6.80 1.71
N GLN A 449 -8.97 -7.10 0.63
CA GLN A 449 -9.57 -7.19 -0.72
C GLN A 449 -10.23 -8.54 -0.94
N PHE A 450 -9.75 -9.55 -0.21
CA PHE A 450 -10.24 -10.91 -0.23
C PHE A 450 -10.68 -11.31 1.18
N LYS A 451 -11.64 -10.58 1.77
CA LYS A 451 -12.39 -11.15 2.92
C LYS A 451 -13.12 -12.40 2.44
N ALA A 452 -12.55 -13.58 2.68
CA ALA A 452 -13.19 -14.89 2.70
C ALA A 452 -14.27 -15.13 1.61
N GLN A 453 -13.98 -14.81 0.35
CA GLN A 453 -14.85 -15.22 -0.76
C GLN A 453 -14.13 -16.00 -1.86
N PHE A 454 -12.79 -16.04 -1.88
CA PHE A 454 -12.05 -16.84 -2.86
C PHE A 454 -10.65 -17.21 -2.32
N ASP A 455 -10.60 -18.06 -1.30
CA ASP A 455 -9.76 -19.24 -1.45
C ASP A 455 -10.71 -20.34 -1.98
N PRO A 456 -10.51 -20.91 -3.18
CA PRO A 456 -11.33 -22.02 -3.65
C PRO A 456 -11.27 -23.25 -2.73
N ASN A 457 -10.35 -23.27 -1.75
CA ASN A 457 -10.28 -24.24 -0.65
C ASN A 457 -10.86 -23.73 0.68
N THR A 458 -11.19 -22.44 0.83
CA THR A 458 -12.00 -21.95 1.97
C THR A 458 -13.44 -22.36 1.79
N VAL A 459 -13.72 -23.60 2.15
CA VAL A 459 -15.07 -24.06 2.44
C VAL A 459 -15.60 -23.15 3.55
N PRO A 460 -16.79 -22.52 3.39
CA PRO A 460 -17.41 -21.73 4.46
C PRO A 460 -17.41 -22.54 5.76
N VAL A 461 -17.18 -21.90 6.90
CA VAL A 461 -17.27 -22.59 8.19
C VAL A 461 -18.69 -23.14 8.34
N LYS A 462 -18.80 -24.46 8.31
CA LYS A 462 -20.03 -25.25 8.48
C LYS A 462 -20.10 -25.88 9.87
N GLU A 463 -18.95 -26.02 10.51
CA GLU A 463 -18.80 -26.67 11.81
C GLU A 463 -17.94 -25.80 12.73
N LEU A 464 -18.36 -25.64 13.99
CA LEU A 464 -17.60 -24.96 15.04
C LEU A 464 -17.30 -25.94 16.16
N VAL A 465 -16.04 -26.02 16.56
CA VAL A 465 -15.56 -26.85 17.68
C VAL A 465 -15.10 -25.92 18.80
N ASN A 466 -15.62 -26.10 20.01
CA ASN A 466 -15.21 -25.30 21.15
C ASN A 466 -13.97 -25.92 21.83
N LEU A 467 -12.86 -25.21 21.77
CA LEU A 467 -11.59 -25.52 22.44
C LEU A 467 -11.31 -24.57 23.60
N SER A 468 -12.36 -23.93 24.15
CA SER A 468 -12.27 -23.17 25.38
C SER A 468 -12.60 -24.06 26.59
N PRO A 469 -12.12 -23.73 27.80
CA PRO A 469 -12.27 -24.56 28.99
C PRO A 469 -13.71 -24.59 29.53
N GLN A 470 -14.62 -23.76 28.99
CA GLN A 470 -16.00 -23.65 29.44
C GLN A 470 -16.96 -23.80 28.25
N PRO A 471 -18.21 -24.24 28.48
CA PRO A 471 -19.22 -24.20 27.44
C PRO A 471 -19.44 -22.77 26.96
N VAL A 472 -19.58 -22.60 25.65
CA VAL A 472 -19.86 -21.29 25.04
C VAL A 472 -21.29 -21.28 24.55
N SER A 473 -22.12 -20.41 25.12
CA SER A 473 -23.51 -20.20 24.74
C SER A 473 -23.69 -18.84 24.09
N ILE A 474 -24.49 -18.78 23.02
CA ILE A 474 -24.92 -17.54 22.37
C ILE A 474 -26.37 -17.27 22.73
N TYR A 475 -26.64 -16.03 23.11
CA TYR A 475 -27.98 -15.54 23.42
C TYR A 475 -28.39 -14.45 22.43
N ASP A 476 -29.66 -14.46 22.05
CA ASP A 476 -30.24 -13.42 21.19
C ASP A 476 -30.52 -12.12 21.97
N GLU A 477 -31.14 -11.14 21.31
CA GLU A 477 -31.48 -9.83 21.90
C GLU A 477 -32.51 -9.94 23.03
N GLU A 478 -33.31 -11.02 23.08
CA GLU A 478 -34.32 -11.27 24.10
C GLU A 478 -33.74 -12.03 25.32
N ASN A 479 -32.42 -12.30 25.32
CA ASN A 479 -31.72 -13.15 26.29
C ASN A 479 -32.16 -14.61 26.26
N GLU A 480 -32.70 -15.08 25.14
CA GLU A 480 -32.97 -16.49 24.93
C GLU A 480 -31.74 -17.19 24.35
N GLN A 481 -31.45 -18.39 24.86
CA GLN A 481 -30.27 -19.15 24.45
C GLN A 481 -30.50 -19.75 23.05
N VAL A 482 -29.67 -19.36 22.08
CA VAL A 482 -29.78 -19.77 20.68
C VAL A 482 -29.03 -21.07 20.41
N ILE A 483 -27.77 -21.13 20.86
CA ILE A 483 -26.88 -22.27 20.60
C ILE A 483 -25.83 -22.38 21.70
N THR A 484 -25.39 -23.61 21.97
CA THR A 484 -24.30 -23.88 22.90
C THR A 484 -23.34 -24.88 22.30
N TRP A 485 -22.05 -24.57 22.39
CA TRP A 485 -20.98 -25.51 22.15
C TRP A 485 -20.45 -26.02 23.50
N PRO A 486 -20.43 -27.34 23.73
CA PRO A 486 -19.95 -27.90 24.99
C PRO A 486 -18.46 -27.60 25.19
N ALA A 487 -18.00 -27.59 26.43
CA ALA A 487 -16.57 -27.59 26.71
C ALA A 487 -15.93 -28.88 26.18
N VAL A 488 -14.66 -28.81 25.79
CA VAL A 488 -13.82 -29.99 25.61
C VAL A 488 -13.51 -30.65 26.96
N VAL A 489 -13.13 -31.92 26.91
CA VAL A 489 -12.68 -32.67 28.09
C VAL A 489 -11.41 -32.02 28.65
N GLU A 490 -11.18 -32.11 29.97
CA GLU A 490 -9.93 -31.63 30.58
C GLU A 490 -8.71 -32.19 29.81
N ASP A 491 -7.76 -31.30 29.50
CA ASP A 491 -6.55 -31.48 28.67
C ASP A 491 -6.68 -31.26 27.14
N ASP A 492 -7.88 -31.11 26.57
CA ASP A 492 -8.07 -30.90 25.12
C ASP A 492 -8.35 -29.42 24.71
N TRP A 493 -8.41 -28.50 25.67
CA TRP A 493 -8.60 -27.07 25.39
C TRP A 493 -7.29 -26.40 25.02
N LEU A 494 -7.34 -25.31 24.25
CA LEU A 494 -6.15 -24.65 23.71
C LEU A 494 -5.76 -23.44 24.60
N PRO A 495 -4.79 -23.59 25.53
CA PRO A 495 -4.34 -22.49 26.38
C PRO A 495 -3.60 -21.42 25.57
N VAL A 496 -3.37 -20.28 26.23
CA VAL A 496 -2.30 -19.37 25.80
C VAL A 496 -1.08 -19.78 26.60
N ASP A 497 -0.06 -20.30 25.93
CA ASP A 497 1.23 -20.46 26.56
C ASP A 497 1.77 -19.07 26.90
N GLU A 498 2.20 -18.89 28.14
CA GLU A 498 2.58 -17.60 28.71
C GLU A 498 4.04 -17.67 29.17
N VAL A 499 4.90 -16.85 28.59
CA VAL A 499 6.27 -16.67 29.05
C VAL A 499 6.29 -15.55 30.08
N ALA A 500 6.52 -15.93 31.33
CA ALA A 500 6.78 -15.00 32.42
C ALA A 500 8.19 -14.42 32.30
N ASN A 501 8.29 -13.09 32.13
CA ASN A 501 9.56 -12.38 32.21
C ASN A 501 9.97 -12.16 33.67
N PRO A 502 11.26 -11.83 33.94
CA PRO A 502 11.74 -11.58 35.29
C PRO A 502 10.89 -10.51 36.01
N SER A 503 10.52 -10.79 37.26
CA SER A 503 9.61 -9.93 38.01
C SER A 503 10.30 -8.65 38.49
N VAL A 504 9.64 -7.51 38.36
CA VAL A 504 10.06 -6.23 38.95
C VAL A 504 9.22 -5.97 40.20
N SER A 505 9.86 -5.74 41.35
CA SER A 505 9.14 -5.38 42.58
C SER A 505 8.79 -3.89 42.57
N VAL A 506 7.50 -3.58 42.73
CA VAL A 506 7.00 -2.21 42.93
C VAL A 506 6.53 -2.07 44.38
N SER A 507 6.91 -0.98 45.04
CA SER A 507 6.44 -0.70 46.40
C SER A 507 5.09 0.00 46.36
N HIS A 508 4.11 -0.56 47.06
CA HIS A 508 2.83 0.09 47.34
C HIS A 508 2.59 0.07 48.85
N ASN A 509 2.48 1.25 49.47
CA ASN A 509 2.32 1.41 50.92
C ASN A 509 3.32 0.56 51.73
N GLU A 510 4.61 0.68 51.39
CA GLU A 510 5.72 -0.04 52.04
C GLU A 510 5.71 -1.56 51.85
N THR A 511 4.76 -2.11 51.08
CA THR A 511 4.69 -3.53 50.72
C THR A 511 5.25 -3.73 49.33
N ALA A 512 6.24 -4.62 49.19
CA ALA A 512 6.77 -5.00 47.88
C ALA A 512 5.77 -5.92 47.15
N VAL A 513 5.31 -5.47 45.99
CA VAL A 513 4.45 -6.23 45.07
C VAL A 513 5.29 -6.64 43.87
N ASN A 514 5.42 -7.94 43.63
CA ASN A 514 6.14 -8.45 42.47
C ASN A 514 5.25 -8.35 41.23
N LEU A 515 5.70 -7.62 40.23
CA LEU A 515 5.06 -7.53 38.93
C LEU A 515 5.78 -8.47 37.96
N THR A 516 5.06 -9.45 37.44
CA THR A 516 5.55 -10.35 36.38
C THR A 516 4.94 -9.89 35.06
N THR A 517 5.79 -9.50 34.11
CA THR A 517 5.32 -9.21 32.75
C THR A 517 5.18 -10.52 32.01
N VAL A 518 3.98 -10.80 31.52
CA VAL A 518 3.68 -12.04 30.81
C VAL A 518 3.46 -11.74 29.33
N ASN A 519 4.16 -12.48 28.47
CA ASN A 519 3.97 -12.43 27.02
C ASN A 519 3.38 -13.76 26.54
N PRO A 520 2.52 -13.76 25.51
CA PRO A 520 2.15 -15.00 24.83
C PRO A 520 3.40 -15.64 24.20
N ALA A 521 3.62 -16.93 24.43
CA ALA A 521 4.63 -17.73 23.75
C ALA A 521 4.22 -17.95 22.28
N GLY A 522 5.21 -18.11 21.38
CA GLY A 522 4.95 -18.57 20.01
C GLY A 522 4.53 -20.04 20.04
N ASP A 523 3.41 -20.37 19.40
CA ASP A 523 2.70 -21.63 19.64
C ASP A 523 2.93 -22.67 18.51
N ASP A 524 3.42 -23.86 18.90
CA ASP A 524 3.59 -25.05 18.04
C ASP A 524 2.43 -26.08 18.22
N GLN A 525 1.45 -25.83 19.09
CA GLN A 525 0.40 -26.81 19.46
C GLN A 525 -1.01 -26.47 18.93
N HIS A 526 -1.11 -25.64 17.90
CA HIS A 526 -2.38 -25.35 17.26
C HIS A 526 -3.01 -26.57 16.57
N PRO A 527 -4.34 -26.78 16.64
CA PRO A 527 -5.02 -27.83 15.89
C PRO A 527 -4.86 -27.63 14.37
N PRO A 528 -4.73 -28.70 13.57
CA PRO A 528 -4.59 -28.55 12.12
C PRO A 528 -5.78 -27.80 11.51
N ARG A 529 -5.53 -27.05 10.45
CA ARG A 529 -6.59 -26.41 9.65
C ARG A 529 -7.41 -27.48 8.95
N VAL A 530 -8.72 -27.47 9.17
CA VAL A 530 -9.67 -28.39 8.52
C VAL A 530 -10.65 -27.54 7.71
N PRO A 531 -10.73 -27.70 6.38
CA PRO A 531 -11.64 -26.92 5.55
C PRO A 531 -13.08 -26.99 6.03
N GLY A 532 -13.72 -25.84 6.23
CA GLY A 532 -15.11 -25.74 6.68
C GLY A 532 -15.32 -25.92 8.18
N ARG A 533 -14.24 -26.04 8.97
CA ARG A 533 -14.29 -26.09 10.44
C ARG A 533 -13.63 -24.85 11.03
N GLY A 534 -14.28 -24.26 12.02
CA GLY A 534 -13.73 -23.20 12.86
C GLY A 534 -13.59 -23.66 14.31
N TYR A 535 -12.76 -22.97 15.07
CA TYR A 535 -12.47 -23.28 16.47
C TYR A 535 -12.83 -22.10 17.36
N ILE A 536 -13.63 -22.33 18.41
CA ILE A 536 -13.90 -21.33 19.45
C ILE A 536 -12.81 -21.49 20.50
N VAL A 537 -11.98 -20.47 20.68
CA VAL A 537 -10.81 -20.48 21.57
C VAL A 537 -10.90 -19.28 22.54
N PRO A 538 -10.09 -19.27 23.61
CA PRO A 538 -9.94 -18.06 24.43
C PRO A 538 -9.55 -16.84 23.58
N ARG A 539 -10.06 -15.66 23.95
CA ARG A 539 -9.84 -14.43 23.17
C ARG A 539 -8.35 -14.10 22.98
N LEU A 540 -7.53 -14.32 24.00
CA LEU A 540 -6.09 -14.11 23.92
C LEU A 540 -5.43 -15.06 22.90
N THR A 541 -5.83 -16.34 22.85
CA THR A 541 -5.38 -17.33 21.86
C THR A 541 -5.75 -16.94 20.43
N ALA A 542 -6.99 -16.46 20.23
CA ALA A 542 -7.40 -15.96 18.92
C ALA A 542 -6.57 -14.74 18.48
N LEU A 543 -6.30 -13.81 19.40
CA LEU A 543 -5.53 -12.59 19.11
C LEU A 543 -4.03 -12.85 18.87
N SER A 544 -3.44 -13.86 19.51
CA SER A 544 -2.02 -14.23 19.33
C SER A 544 -1.77 -15.11 18.10
N SER A 545 -2.71 -15.99 17.75
CA SER A 545 -2.52 -17.01 16.70
C SER A 545 -2.54 -16.50 15.26
N CYS A 546 -3.07 -15.30 15.01
CA CYS A 546 -3.32 -14.75 13.66
C CYS A 546 -4.16 -15.67 12.73
N ARG A 547 -4.92 -16.62 13.30
CA ARG A 547 -5.75 -17.57 12.55
C ARG A 547 -7.13 -17.01 12.25
N ASP A 548 -7.55 -17.13 11.00
CA ASP A 548 -8.87 -16.76 10.50
C ASP A 548 -9.93 -17.85 10.70
N ASP A 549 -9.56 -19.05 11.13
CA ASP A 549 -10.50 -20.09 11.56
C ASP A 549 -10.69 -20.12 13.08
N PHE A 550 -10.13 -19.14 13.81
CA PHE A 550 -10.30 -18.98 15.26
C PHE A 550 -11.33 -17.91 15.60
N PHE A 551 -12.25 -18.26 16.50
CA PHE A 551 -13.35 -17.44 16.98
C PHE A 551 -13.32 -17.37 18.50
N PHE A 552 -13.91 -16.35 19.10
CA PHE A 552 -14.02 -16.21 20.55
C PHE A 552 -15.37 -15.61 20.94
N PRO A 553 -15.91 -15.87 22.15
CA PRO A 553 -17.16 -15.25 22.60
C PRO A 553 -17.05 -13.72 22.65
N TYR A 554 -18.04 -13.00 22.12
CA TYR A 554 -18.07 -11.53 22.08
C TYR A 554 -19.44 -10.94 22.42
N GLY A 555 -19.43 -9.88 23.22
CA GLY A 555 -20.62 -9.23 23.78
C GLY A 555 -21.18 -10.05 24.94
N GLU A 556 -20.65 -9.87 26.15
CA GLU A 556 -21.04 -10.66 27.32
C GLU A 556 -22.53 -10.55 27.64
N VAL A 557 -23.12 -11.67 28.03
CA VAL A 557 -24.49 -11.76 28.57
C VAL A 557 -24.40 -12.23 30.00
N ARG A 558 -24.98 -11.46 30.92
CA ARG A 558 -24.91 -11.72 32.36
C ARG A 558 -26.32 -11.82 32.94
N ASN A 559 -26.47 -12.59 34.02
CA ASN A 559 -27.70 -12.61 34.80
C ASN A 559 -27.80 -11.38 35.72
N ASP A 560 -28.93 -11.26 36.43
CA ASP A 560 -29.18 -10.15 37.36
C ASP A 560 -28.20 -10.10 38.55
N ASN A 561 -27.52 -11.21 38.86
CA ASN A 561 -26.49 -11.27 39.89
C ASN A 561 -25.10 -10.89 39.36
N GLY A 562 -24.98 -10.61 38.05
CA GLY A 562 -23.72 -10.30 37.39
C GLY A 562 -22.91 -11.51 36.93
N ASP A 563 -23.41 -12.74 37.08
CA ASP A 563 -22.74 -13.96 36.62
C ASP A 563 -22.77 -14.03 35.08
N LEU A 564 -21.67 -14.47 34.47
CA LEU A 564 -21.56 -14.63 33.02
C LEU A 564 -22.38 -15.85 32.55
N LEU A 565 -23.40 -15.61 31.72
CA LEU A 565 -24.24 -16.65 31.11
C LEU A 565 -23.71 -17.10 29.75
N GLY A 566 -23.11 -16.20 28.98
CA GLY A 566 -22.61 -16.47 27.64
C GLY A 566 -22.27 -15.19 26.87
N ALA A 567 -22.46 -15.21 25.56
CA ALA A 567 -22.15 -14.08 24.67
C ALA A 567 -23.28 -13.81 23.66
N ARG A 568 -23.26 -12.64 23.02
CA ARG A 568 -24.20 -12.24 21.95
C ARG A 568 -23.78 -12.77 20.59
N SER A 569 -22.48 -12.95 20.40
CA SER A 569 -21.90 -13.35 19.12
C SER A 569 -20.55 -14.04 19.31
N LEU A 570 -20.00 -14.55 18.22
CA LEU A 570 -18.59 -14.91 18.14
C LEU A 570 -17.82 -13.77 17.45
N GLY A 571 -16.80 -13.27 18.12
CA GLY A 571 -15.78 -12.41 17.55
C GLY A 571 -14.71 -13.24 16.82
N GLN A 572 -14.05 -12.59 15.88
CA GLN A 572 -12.87 -13.14 15.19
C GLN A 572 -11.76 -12.11 15.36
N ALA A 573 -10.54 -12.57 15.66
CA ALA A 573 -9.42 -11.66 15.71
C ALA A 573 -9.17 -11.14 14.29
N PRO A 574 -8.99 -9.83 14.08
CA PRO A 574 -8.37 -9.41 12.83
C PRO A 574 -7.02 -10.12 12.79
N ALA A 575 -6.72 -10.85 11.71
CA ALA A 575 -5.35 -11.34 11.48
C ALA A 575 -4.44 -10.14 11.76
N SER A 576 -3.58 -10.24 12.79
CA SER A 576 -2.78 -9.11 13.29
C SER A 576 -2.14 -8.43 12.09
N PRO A 577 -2.45 -7.17 11.75
CA PRO A 577 -2.31 -6.77 10.34
C PRO A 577 -0.88 -6.49 9.88
N ASP A 578 0.09 -6.48 10.80
CA ASP A 578 1.37 -5.81 10.55
C ASP A 578 2.63 -6.51 11.09
N SER A 579 2.53 -7.73 11.63
CA SER A 579 3.74 -8.55 11.88
C SER A 579 4.24 -9.18 10.59
N PHE A 580 5.53 -9.48 10.47
CA PHE A 580 6.09 -10.15 9.29
C PHE A 580 5.36 -11.47 8.96
N GLY A 581 4.96 -12.23 9.99
CA GLY A 581 4.15 -13.43 9.87
C GLY A 581 2.77 -13.19 9.25
N SER A 582 2.18 -12.00 9.40
CA SER A 582 0.88 -11.63 8.79
C SER A 582 0.96 -11.22 7.32
N LEU A 583 2.12 -10.69 6.88
CA LEU A 583 2.33 -10.24 5.50
C LEU A 583 2.71 -11.40 4.58
N LEU A 584 3.39 -12.43 5.09
CA LEU A 584 3.80 -13.61 4.32
C LEU A 584 2.62 -14.38 3.69
N PRO A 585 1.50 -14.65 4.39
CA PRO A 585 0.32 -15.30 3.82
C PRO A 585 -0.27 -14.55 2.62
N LEU A 586 -0.18 -13.22 2.59
CA LEU A 586 -0.64 -12.42 1.45
C LEU A 586 0.19 -12.65 0.18
N LEU A 587 1.39 -13.26 0.30
CA LEU A 587 2.17 -13.71 -0.85
C LEU A 587 1.62 -15.01 -1.47
N VAL A 588 0.86 -15.81 -0.73
CA VAL A 588 0.43 -17.17 -1.15
C VAL A 588 -0.53 -17.13 -2.35
N ASN A 589 -1.27 -16.03 -2.54
CA ASN A 589 -2.08 -15.79 -3.75
C ASN A 589 -1.27 -15.66 -5.05
N ARG A 590 0.08 -15.71 -5.00
CA ARG A 590 0.94 -15.74 -6.19
C ARG A 590 1.41 -17.13 -6.63
N ALA A 591 1.45 -18.12 -5.72
CA ALA A 591 2.10 -19.39 -6.01
C ALA A 591 1.21 -20.32 -6.87
N ALA A 592 -0.11 -20.24 -6.70
CA ALA A 592 -1.07 -21.03 -7.47
C ALA A 592 -1.12 -20.66 -8.97
N GLU A 593 -0.63 -19.49 -9.37
CA GLU A 593 -0.68 -19.04 -10.78
C GLU A 593 0.50 -19.53 -11.64
N LYS A 594 1.48 -20.25 -11.08
CA LYS A 594 2.65 -20.76 -11.85
C LYS A 594 2.88 -22.27 -11.81
N ASP A 595 2.20 -23.01 -10.94
CA ASP A 595 2.43 -24.46 -10.79
C ASP A 595 1.51 -25.36 -11.65
N GLU A 596 0.64 -24.81 -12.50
CA GLU A 596 -0.06 -25.59 -13.53
C GLU A 596 0.74 -25.81 -14.84
N GLY A 597 2.07 -25.62 -14.83
CA GLY A 597 2.88 -25.77 -16.05
C GLY A 597 4.31 -26.27 -15.87
N SER A 598 4.70 -26.76 -14.70
CA SER A 598 6.07 -27.23 -14.43
C SER A 598 6.14 -28.72 -14.10
N SER A 599 5.33 -29.56 -14.75
CA SER A 599 5.71 -30.97 -14.92
C SER A 599 6.65 -31.07 -16.12
N GLU A 600 7.87 -31.53 -15.88
CA GLU A 600 8.85 -32.09 -16.84
C GLU A 600 8.73 -31.59 -18.29
N ALA A 601 9.63 -30.70 -18.69
CA ALA A 601 9.79 -30.33 -20.10
C ALA A 601 10.10 -31.60 -20.94
N PRO A 602 9.28 -31.95 -21.95
CA PRO A 602 9.70 -32.95 -22.92
C PRO A 602 10.78 -32.34 -23.80
N ASP A 603 11.83 -33.12 -24.08
CA ASP A 603 12.90 -32.76 -25.02
C ASP A 603 12.31 -32.28 -26.36
N LEU A 604 12.49 -30.98 -26.65
CA LEU A 604 12.16 -30.40 -27.95
C LEU A 604 13.33 -30.59 -28.92
N PRO A 605 13.06 -30.96 -30.19
CA PRO A 605 14.10 -31.17 -31.20
C PRO A 605 14.79 -29.84 -31.56
N PRO A 606 16.03 -29.89 -32.10
CA PRO A 606 16.82 -28.70 -32.38
C PRO A 606 16.12 -27.79 -33.40
N ILE A 607 16.08 -26.49 -33.08
CA ILE A 607 15.46 -25.44 -33.88
C ILE A 607 16.32 -25.15 -35.12
N ASP A 608 15.67 -25.09 -36.28
CA ASP A 608 16.22 -24.71 -37.57
C ASP A 608 16.78 -23.26 -37.54
N PRO A 609 18.07 -23.04 -37.86
CA PRO A 609 18.70 -21.71 -37.81
C PRO A 609 18.10 -20.68 -38.78
N ASP A 610 17.23 -21.07 -39.71
CA ASP A 610 16.62 -20.16 -40.70
C ASP A 610 15.19 -19.70 -40.35
N TYR A 611 14.68 -20.00 -39.14
CA TYR A 611 13.34 -19.54 -38.73
C TYR A 611 13.33 -18.07 -38.27
N GLN A 612 12.89 -17.16 -39.16
CA GLN A 612 12.59 -15.76 -38.84
C GLN A 612 11.12 -15.62 -38.39
N PRO A 613 10.83 -15.20 -37.14
CA PRO A 613 9.46 -14.97 -36.71
C PRO A 613 8.90 -13.69 -37.35
N ILE A 614 7.77 -13.84 -38.05
CA ILE A 614 6.97 -12.72 -38.58
C ILE A 614 6.41 -11.93 -37.40
N ILE A 615 6.96 -10.73 -37.15
CA ILE A 615 6.40 -9.76 -36.21
C ILE A 615 5.16 -9.13 -36.86
N ALA A 616 3.97 -9.58 -36.45
CA ALA A 616 2.73 -8.85 -36.73
C ALA A 616 2.60 -7.68 -35.72
N PRO A 617 2.38 -6.43 -36.18
CA PRO A 617 2.17 -5.30 -35.27
C PRO A 617 0.83 -5.43 -34.55
N LEU A 618 0.88 -5.42 -33.22
CA LEU A 618 -0.28 -5.15 -32.37
C LEU A 618 -0.66 -3.66 -32.53
N TYR A 619 -1.86 -3.45 -33.08
CA TYR A 619 -2.59 -2.20 -33.35
C TYR A 619 -2.42 -1.53 -34.74
N PRO A 620 -3.53 -1.22 -35.45
CA PRO A 620 -3.51 -0.48 -36.70
C PRO A 620 -3.25 1.02 -36.45
N PRO A 621 -2.62 1.73 -37.42
CA PRO A 621 -2.39 3.16 -37.31
C PRO A 621 -3.70 3.95 -37.32
N VAL A 622 -3.79 4.94 -36.42
CA VAL A 622 -4.83 5.96 -36.38
C VAL A 622 -4.80 6.72 -37.71
N GLN A 623 -5.75 6.45 -38.61
CA GLN A 623 -5.98 7.28 -39.78
C GLN A 623 -6.49 8.65 -39.30
N GLN A 624 -5.67 9.68 -39.50
CA GLN A 624 -6.10 11.06 -39.48
C GLN A 624 -7.17 11.25 -40.56
N LEU A 625 -8.42 11.48 -40.15
CA LEU A 625 -9.47 11.99 -41.03
C LEU A 625 -9.16 13.46 -41.35
N VAL A 626 -8.27 13.66 -42.32
CA VAL A 626 -8.14 14.92 -43.05
C VAL A 626 -9.30 14.99 -44.03
N SER A 627 -10.23 15.91 -43.81
CA SER A 627 -11.29 16.21 -44.78
C SER A 627 -10.66 16.86 -46.02
N PRO A 628 -10.98 16.42 -47.25
CA PRO A 628 -10.41 17.02 -48.45
C PRO A 628 -11.07 18.38 -48.72
N VAL A 629 -10.24 19.43 -48.66
CA VAL A 629 -10.56 20.74 -49.23
C VAL A 629 -10.50 20.60 -50.74
N THR A 630 -11.66 20.52 -51.40
CA THR A 630 -11.76 20.67 -52.85
C THR A 630 -11.55 22.13 -53.22
N ALA A 631 -10.44 22.40 -53.90
CA ALA A 631 -10.18 23.66 -54.57
C ALA A 631 -11.06 23.79 -55.82
N SER A 632 -11.89 24.83 -55.88
CA SER A 632 -12.46 25.36 -57.12
C SER A 632 -11.96 26.78 -57.32
N SER A 633 -11.33 27.01 -58.46
CA SER A 633 -10.71 28.26 -58.91
C SER A 633 -11.70 29.44 -59.03
N PRO A 634 -11.19 30.68 -59.13
CA PRO A 634 -11.97 31.91 -59.01
C PRO A 634 -12.52 32.38 -60.36
N ASP A 635 -13.74 32.95 -60.37
CA ASP A 635 -14.11 33.88 -61.42
C ASP A 635 -15.17 34.92 -60.96
N LYS A 636 -14.78 36.18 -61.15
CA LYS A 636 -15.56 37.39 -61.51
C LYS A 636 -16.76 37.89 -60.68
N LYS A 637 -16.52 39.09 -60.12
CA LYS A 637 -17.27 40.37 -60.30
C LYS A 637 -18.81 40.31 -60.39
N THR A 638 -19.47 41.01 -59.46
CA THR A 638 -20.33 42.21 -59.67
C THR A 638 -21.03 42.53 -58.34
N ASP A 639 -20.72 43.66 -57.69
CA ASP A 639 -21.47 44.93 -57.77
C ASP A 639 -23.00 44.79 -57.76
N LYS A 640 -23.64 45.07 -56.62
CA LYS A 640 -24.58 46.22 -56.45
C LYS A 640 -25.32 46.18 -55.10
N LYS A 641 -25.05 47.23 -54.31
CA LYS A 641 -25.98 48.24 -53.77
C LYS A 641 -27.34 47.86 -53.17
N GLU A 642 -27.55 48.54 -52.02
CA GLU A 642 -28.80 49.12 -51.48
C GLU A 642 -29.80 48.08 -50.96
N SER A 643 -30.24 48.12 -49.70
CA SER A 643 -30.60 49.27 -48.83
C SER A 643 -30.53 48.91 -47.35
#